data_AF-A0A667I4N9-F1
#
_entry.id   AF-A0A667I4N9-F1
#
_cell.length_a   1.000
_cell.length_b   1.000
_cell.length_c   1.000
_cell.angle_alpha   90.00
_cell.angle_beta   90.00
_cell.angle_gamma   90.00
#
_symmetry.space_group_name_H-M   'P 1'
#
loop_
_entity.id
_entity.type
_entity.pdbx_description
1 polymer ?
#
loop_
_entity_poly.entity_id
_entity_poly.type
_entity_poly.pdbx_seq_one_letter_code
_entity_poly.pdbx_strand_id
1 'polypeptide(L)'
;MDRHIPMHALPEEIQKMSPEEKVCKYCGVSYLILHEFKAMEEKMKAMEKEMKFYQGSVDREKRLQEKLRSLSQDFEQYKIDNESKTERIWDVSMQLKSQQNELKRVQKELSHLQHELNIKQRQSQAFSQRLVEYKYLWNKTLSLLTFTKRELTSIKNEVYDNFQNWTSLKGEVFLQIKSISETALTEIEILRKSLTVSQRNKMCLEEEMKNLKLLSDAAILRSQQIQTSQQQEANLQTRCHDLEKEVLGLQCQVEALGLKHQKAVTEIDNYKEKLMNKSNEADDCQRELRKLKFESIISESRHTRLLKEKEDSLMACQQIYKTLQEELTAKERQEEDIKRRINFAENELQITKTLLHQTKEEVVTLKSERELMLISHQKSIEQLQETLRQKLLNDDNWREKIEAELAKERAQHLVEFEEQALLFKAEAKLELDIEKKKHQEIIYKYKKEQEELKMKISDLIASATRDLKLEVATLEEKLHESCIRHTEDSESKEKEIENLKNLVAEFEARLKKETDSNDSISEDLRKEMKLKSDELDRVMLAQTQLMQQFNQSQEQNTFLQETVRRECEERFELTEALSQAREQLLELRKLSGSLPLSRCSLNQGSLTSSAAVVSSRGERSLARLNSGKGIKIPSLHGVSKPTTAPTSVQPKRVSSSGLPTFPQPHPPRGRASSVNETRQRLTAILRRRLNQQ
;
A
#
# COMPACT_ATOMS: atom_id res chain seq x y z
N MET A 1 -56.10 -136.88 -33.15
CA MET A 1 -56.69 -137.75 -32.10
C MET A 1 -55.76 -138.93 -31.92
N ASP A 2 -54.70 -138.72 -31.15
CA ASP A 2 -53.76 -139.79 -30.82
C ASP A 2 -54.36 -140.65 -29.70
N ARG A 3 -54.32 -141.96 -29.85
CA ARG A 3 -54.82 -142.87 -28.83
C ARG A 3 -53.85 -142.83 -27.65
N HIS A 4 -54.28 -142.24 -26.54
CA HIS A 4 -53.48 -142.18 -25.32
C HIS A 4 -53.29 -143.59 -24.76
N ILE A 5 -52.07 -144.14 -24.90
CA ILE A 5 -51.70 -145.43 -24.32
C ILE A 5 -51.25 -145.16 -22.87
N PRO A 6 -51.89 -145.77 -21.85
CA PRO A 6 -51.46 -145.59 -20.47
C PRO A 6 -50.02 -146.10 -20.25
N MET A 7 -49.15 -145.26 -19.70
CA MET A 7 -47.73 -145.61 -19.44
C MET A 7 -47.54 -146.72 -18.39
N HIS A 8 -48.60 -147.05 -17.63
CA HIS A 8 -48.63 -148.21 -16.77
C HIS A 8 -49.86 -149.05 -17.13
N ALA A 9 -49.65 -150.32 -17.44
CA ALA A 9 -50.74 -151.27 -17.60
C ALA A 9 -51.46 -151.46 -16.26
N LEU A 10 -52.78 -151.64 -16.29
CA LEU A 10 -53.53 -152.04 -15.09
C LEU A 10 -53.00 -153.40 -14.60
N PRO A 11 -52.91 -153.64 -13.27
CA PRO A 11 -52.55 -154.93 -12.70
C PRO A 11 -53.37 -156.08 -13.31
N GLU A 12 -52.76 -157.26 -13.47
CA GLU A 12 -53.35 -158.38 -14.22
C GLU A 12 -54.70 -158.85 -13.63
N GLU A 13 -54.88 -158.69 -12.32
CA GLU A 13 -56.12 -158.97 -11.59
C GLU A 13 -57.27 -158.12 -12.15
N ILE A 14 -57.01 -156.83 -12.38
CA ILE A 14 -58.00 -155.86 -12.87
C ILE A 14 -58.27 -156.08 -14.37
N GLN A 15 -57.27 -156.50 -15.15
CA GLN A 15 -57.50 -156.86 -16.55
C GLN A 15 -58.46 -158.07 -16.66
N LYS A 16 -58.24 -159.11 -15.83
CA LYS A 16 -58.95 -160.40 -15.88
C LYS A 16 -60.36 -160.40 -15.25
N MET A 17 -60.72 -159.43 -14.40
CA MET A 17 -62.10 -159.30 -13.88
C MET A 17 -63.16 -159.15 -14.99
N SER A 18 -64.38 -159.63 -14.74
CA SER A 18 -65.49 -159.54 -15.68
C SER A 18 -66.03 -158.10 -15.85
N PRO A 19 -66.78 -157.80 -16.93
CA PRO A 19 -67.39 -156.48 -17.11
C PRO A 19 -68.36 -156.08 -15.99
N GLU A 20 -69.05 -157.06 -15.38
CA GLU A 20 -70.07 -156.88 -14.35
C GLU A 20 -69.50 -156.52 -12.97
N GLU A 21 -68.20 -156.75 -12.76
CA GLU A 21 -67.47 -156.40 -11.53
C GLU A 21 -66.81 -155.01 -11.63
N LYS A 22 -66.58 -154.53 -12.85
CA LYS A 22 -65.97 -153.21 -13.15
C LYS A 22 -66.96 -152.05 -13.06
N VAL A 23 -68.24 -152.34 -12.84
CA VAL A 23 -69.36 -151.39 -12.86
C VAL A 23 -70.08 -151.39 -11.51
N CYS A 24 -70.41 -150.20 -10.99
CA CYS A 24 -71.15 -150.08 -9.75
C CYS A 24 -72.59 -150.59 -9.90
N LYS A 25 -72.94 -151.66 -9.17
CA LYS A 25 -74.25 -152.33 -9.22
C LYS A 25 -75.45 -151.46 -8.79
N TYR A 26 -75.21 -150.28 -8.22
CA TYR A 26 -76.26 -149.31 -7.84
C TYR A 26 -76.43 -148.11 -8.79
N CYS A 27 -75.45 -147.81 -9.67
CA CYS A 27 -75.53 -146.63 -10.55
C CYS A 27 -75.05 -146.84 -11.99
N GLY A 28 -74.59 -148.04 -12.37
CA GLY A 28 -74.21 -148.36 -13.75
C GLY A 28 -72.93 -147.70 -14.27
N VAL A 29 -72.23 -146.91 -13.45
CA VAL A 29 -70.97 -146.25 -13.82
C VAL A 29 -69.78 -147.21 -13.64
N SER A 30 -68.90 -147.27 -14.64
CA SER A 30 -67.62 -147.98 -14.55
C SER A 30 -66.65 -147.25 -13.62
N TYR A 31 -66.04 -147.97 -12.67
CA TYR A 31 -65.07 -147.39 -11.74
C TYR A 31 -63.82 -146.84 -12.45
N LEU A 32 -63.46 -147.40 -13.61
CA LEU A 32 -62.36 -146.90 -14.45
C LEU A 32 -62.69 -145.52 -15.04
N ILE A 33 -63.91 -145.37 -15.58
CA ILE A 33 -64.39 -144.09 -16.14
C ILE A 33 -64.48 -143.03 -15.03
N LEU A 34 -64.96 -143.39 -13.84
CA LEU A 34 -65.00 -142.48 -12.69
C LEU A 34 -63.59 -142.04 -12.24
N HIS A 35 -62.60 -142.94 -12.28
CA HIS A 35 -61.21 -142.60 -12.00
C HIS A 35 -60.61 -141.68 -13.06
N GLU A 36 -60.89 -141.92 -14.35
CA GLU A 36 -60.43 -141.05 -15.45
C GLU A 36 -61.05 -139.66 -15.38
N PHE A 37 -62.35 -139.54 -15.09
CA PHE A 37 -62.99 -138.24 -14.84
C PHE A 37 -62.37 -137.52 -13.65
N LYS A 38 -62.12 -138.20 -12.52
CA LYS A 38 -61.49 -137.60 -11.35
C LYS A 38 -60.03 -137.19 -11.61
N ALA A 39 -59.29 -137.96 -12.40
CA ALA A 39 -57.94 -137.62 -12.83
C ALA A 39 -57.92 -136.43 -13.80
N MET A 40 -58.93 -136.29 -14.67
CA MET A 40 -59.13 -135.09 -15.49
C MET A 40 -59.56 -133.88 -14.65
N GLU A 41 -60.40 -134.06 -13.64
CA GLU A 41 -60.83 -133.01 -12.71
C GLU A 41 -59.65 -132.44 -11.91
N GLU A 42 -58.80 -133.30 -11.33
CA GLU A 42 -57.59 -132.85 -10.62
C GLU A 42 -56.54 -132.24 -11.57
N LYS A 43 -56.40 -132.74 -12.81
CA LYS A 43 -55.59 -132.07 -13.85
C LYS A 43 -56.15 -130.69 -14.20
N MET A 44 -57.47 -130.55 -14.28
CA MET A 44 -58.12 -129.27 -14.59
C MET A 44 -57.94 -128.27 -13.42
N LYS A 45 -58.06 -128.72 -12.17
CA LYS A 45 -57.73 -127.92 -10.96
C LYS A 45 -56.25 -127.54 -10.89
N ALA A 46 -55.34 -128.41 -11.31
CA ALA A 46 -53.91 -128.10 -11.40
C ALA A 46 -53.66 -127.02 -12.47
N MET A 47 -54.20 -127.20 -13.67
CA MET A 47 -54.11 -126.23 -14.77
C MET A 47 -54.78 -124.89 -14.43
N GLU A 48 -55.89 -124.89 -13.67
CA GLU A 48 -56.53 -123.67 -13.18
C GLU A 48 -55.66 -122.92 -12.14
N LYS A 49 -54.97 -123.66 -11.25
CA LYS A 49 -53.99 -123.08 -10.31
C LYS A 49 -52.80 -122.49 -11.06
N GLU A 50 -52.26 -123.20 -12.04
CA GLU A 50 -51.19 -122.70 -12.92
C GLU A 50 -51.63 -121.46 -13.69
N MET A 51 -52.81 -121.48 -14.31
CA MET A 51 -53.37 -120.33 -15.04
C MET A 51 -53.58 -119.12 -14.12
N LYS A 52 -54.06 -119.32 -12.89
CA LYS A 52 -54.17 -118.25 -11.86
C LYS A 52 -52.79 -117.73 -11.42
N PHE A 53 -51.78 -118.60 -11.30
CA PHE A 53 -50.40 -118.20 -11.01
C PHE A 53 -49.79 -117.37 -12.16
N TYR A 54 -49.95 -117.82 -13.41
CA TYR A 54 -49.48 -117.10 -14.59
C TYR A 54 -50.20 -115.76 -14.78
N GLN A 55 -51.52 -115.71 -14.59
CA GLN A 55 -52.28 -114.45 -14.58
C GLN A 55 -51.73 -113.49 -13.51
N GLY A 56 -51.54 -113.96 -12.27
CA GLY A 56 -50.92 -113.16 -11.21
C GLY A 56 -49.50 -112.70 -11.51
N SER A 57 -48.73 -113.47 -12.30
CA SER A 57 -47.41 -113.07 -12.81
C SER A 57 -47.50 -112.01 -13.91
N VAL A 58 -48.41 -112.14 -14.86
CA VAL A 58 -48.67 -111.11 -15.89
C VAL A 58 -49.14 -109.80 -15.26
N ASP A 59 -50.02 -109.87 -14.24
CA ASP A 59 -50.48 -108.69 -13.52
C ASP A 59 -49.38 -108.06 -12.64
N ARG A 60 -48.43 -108.85 -12.11
CA ARG A 60 -47.20 -108.33 -11.48
C ARG A 60 -46.32 -107.63 -12.50
N GLU A 61 -46.03 -108.28 -13.62
CA GLU A 61 -45.17 -107.74 -14.68
C GLU A 61 -45.74 -106.44 -15.26
N LYS A 62 -47.06 -106.39 -15.50
CA LYS A 62 -47.74 -105.16 -15.94
C LYS A 62 -47.56 -104.02 -14.94
N ARG A 63 -47.75 -104.27 -13.63
CA ARG A 63 -47.53 -103.26 -12.57
C ARG A 63 -46.07 -102.84 -12.46
N LEU A 64 -45.12 -103.74 -12.71
CA LEU A 64 -43.68 -103.41 -12.76
C LEU A 64 -43.35 -102.55 -13.99
N GLN A 65 -43.91 -102.86 -15.16
CA GLN A 65 -43.75 -102.08 -16.38
C GLN A 65 -44.39 -100.69 -16.27
N GLU A 66 -45.54 -100.57 -15.60
CA GLU A 66 -46.17 -99.29 -15.28
C GLU A 66 -45.31 -98.44 -14.33
N LYS A 67 -44.77 -99.03 -13.25
CA LYS A 67 -43.80 -98.37 -12.35
C LYS A 67 -42.50 -97.98 -13.04
N LEU A 68 -41.99 -98.82 -13.95
CA LEU A 68 -40.79 -98.52 -14.72
C LEU A 68 -41.02 -97.34 -15.67
N ARG A 69 -42.21 -97.23 -16.27
CA ARG A 69 -42.60 -96.08 -17.09
C ARG A 69 -42.72 -94.80 -16.27
N SER A 70 -43.35 -94.83 -15.09
CA SER A 70 -43.41 -93.63 -14.23
C SER A 70 -42.03 -93.19 -13.79
N LEU A 71 -41.19 -94.12 -13.27
CA LEU A 71 -39.82 -93.82 -12.87
C LEU A 71 -38.96 -93.28 -14.03
N SER A 72 -39.20 -93.72 -15.28
CA SER A 72 -38.52 -93.17 -16.46
C SER A 72 -38.97 -91.75 -16.79
N GLN A 73 -40.26 -91.44 -16.59
CA GLN A 73 -40.79 -90.09 -16.76
C GLN A 73 -40.30 -89.15 -15.65
N ASP A 74 -40.31 -89.61 -14.40
CA ASP A 74 -39.78 -88.88 -13.25
C ASP A 74 -38.28 -88.58 -13.43
N PHE A 75 -37.50 -89.54 -13.94
CA PHE A 75 -36.08 -89.35 -14.23
C PHE A 75 -35.81 -88.32 -15.33
N GLU A 76 -36.51 -88.39 -16.46
CA GLU A 76 -36.34 -87.42 -17.55
C GLU A 76 -36.82 -86.02 -17.12
N GLN A 77 -37.89 -85.93 -16.31
CA GLN A 77 -38.35 -84.67 -15.73
C GLN A 77 -37.34 -84.08 -14.72
N TYR A 78 -36.70 -84.93 -13.89
CA TYR A 78 -35.62 -84.52 -12.99
C TYR A 78 -34.40 -84.02 -13.78
N LYS A 79 -34.04 -84.71 -14.87
CA LYS A 79 -32.96 -84.30 -15.77
C LYS A 79 -33.21 -82.92 -16.38
N ILE A 80 -34.42 -82.66 -16.92
CA ILE A 80 -34.79 -81.36 -17.48
C ILE A 80 -34.73 -80.24 -16.42
N ASP A 81 -35.22 -80.48 -15.21
CA ASP A 81 -35.12 -79.50 -14.11
C ASP A 81 -33.66 -79.29 -13.68
N ASN A 82 -32.83 -80.34 -13.65
CA ASN A 82 -31.40 -80.24 -13.36
C ASN A 82 -30.62 -79.46 -14.45
N GLU A 83 -30.94 -79.67 -15.73
CA GLU A 83 -30.40 -78.88 -16.85
C GLU A 83 -30.80 -77.41 -16.71
N SER A 84 -32.08 -77.13 -16.48
CA SER A 84 -32.59 -75.77 -16.23
C SER A 84 -32.01 -75.11 -14.97
N LYS A 85 -31.73 -75.88 -13.91
CA LYS A 85 -31.01 -75.39 -12.72
C LYS A 85 -29.57 -75.04 -13.05
N THR A 86 -28.90 -75.86 -13.86
CA THR A 86 -27.51 -75.65 -14.29
C THR A 86 -27.38 -74.39 -15.15
N GLU A 87 -28.30 -74.18 -16.09
CA GLU A 87 -28.38 -72.96 -16.90
C GLU A 87 -28.58 -71.71 -16.04
N ARG A 88 -29.56 -71.72 -15.12
CA ARG A 88 -29.80 -70.61 -14.17
C ARG A 88 -28.58 -70.33 -13.26
N ILE A 89 -27.83 -71.35 -12.84
CA ILE A 89 -26.59 -71.20 -12.08
C ILE A 89 -25.49 -70.57 -12.95
N TRP A 90 -25.40 -70.92 -14.23
CA TRP A 90 -24.45 -70.34 -15.17
C TRP A 90 -24.74 -68.85 -15.43
N ASP A 91 -26.00 -68.49 -15.67
CA ASP A 91 -26.44 -67.09 -15.83
C ASP A 91 -26.11 -66.24 -14.59
N VAL A 92 -26.46 -66.73 -13.39
CA VAL A 92 -26.17 -66.03 -12.14
C VAL A 92 -24.66 -65.91 -11.91
N SER A 93 -23.87 -66.93 -12.28
CA SER A 93 -22.40 -66.88 -12.23
C SER A 93 -21.83 -65.81 -13.18
N MET A 94 -22.36 -65.70 -14.40
CA MET A 94 -21.98 -64.67 -15.38
C MET A 94 -22.38 -63.26 -14.91
N GLN A 95 -23.57 -63.08 -14.34
CA GLN A 95 -24.00 -61.81 -13.75
C GLN A 95 -23.13 -61.40 -12.55
N LEU A 96 -22.86 -62.32 -11.63
CA LEU A 96 -21.95 -62.12 -10.50
C LEU A 96 -20.53 -61.78 -10.96
N LYS A 97 -20.07 -62.38 -12.07
CA LYS A 97 -18.77 -62.07 -12.65
C LYS A 97 -18.73 -60.67 -13.27
N SER A 98 -19.80 -60.24 -13.92
CA SER A 98 -19.96 -58.88 -14.43
C SER A 98 -19.90 -57.85 -13.28
N GLN A 99 -20.71 -58.04 -12.23
CA GLN A 99 -20.71 -57.18 -11.04
C GLN A 99 -19.36 -57.16 -10.32
N GLN A 100 -18.65 -58.30 -10.23
CA GLN A 100 -17.28 -58.33 -9.67
C GLN A 100 -16.31 -57.46 -10.50
N ASN A 101 -16.44 -57.44 -11.83
CA ASN A 101 -15.60 -56.62 -12.70
C ASN A 101 -15.97 -55.13 -12.60
N GLU A 102 -17.25 -54.82 -12.43
CA GLU A 102 -17.75 -53.46 -12.25
C GLU A 102 -17.32 -52.85 -10.91
N LEU A 103 -17.44 -53.60 -9.80
CA LEU A 103 -16.90 -53.19 -8.50
C LEU A 103 -15.40 -52.91 -8.55
N LYS A 104 -14.64 -53.74 -9.29
CA LYS A 104 -13.19 -53.51 -9.53
C LYS A 104 -12.90 -52.28 -10.40
N ARG A 105 -13.84 -51.84 -11.23
CA ARG A 105 -13.74 -50.59 -12.00
C ARG A 105 -13.98 -49.39 -11.09
N VAL A 106 -15.12 -49.38 -10.39
CA VAL A 106 -15.52 -48.32 -9.45
C VAL A 106 -14.46 -48.14 -8.35
N GLN A 107 -13.85 -49.20 -7.84
CA GLN A 107 -12.80 -49.10 -6.83
C GLN A 107 -11.48 -48.49 -7.38
N LYS A 108 -11.16 -48.68 -8.67
CA LYS A 108 -10.05 -47.97 -9.33
C LYS A 108 -10.37 -46.49 -9.51
N GLU A 109 -11.57 -46.17 -9.99
CA GLU A 109 -12.05 -44.79 -10.17
C GLU A 109 -12.07 -44.03 -8.83
N LEU A 110 -12.56 -44.66 -7.75
CA LEU A 110 -12.49 -44.13 -6.38
C LEU A 110 -11.05 -43.82 -5.96
N SER A 111 -10.10 -44.74 -6.21
CA SER A 111 -8.69 -44.53 -5.86
C SER A 111 -8.04 -43.40 -6.67
N HIS A 112 -8.43 -43.21 -7.94
CA HIS A 112 -7.99 -42.10 -8.78
C HIS A 112 -8.55 -40.77 -8.27
N LEU A 113 -9.85 -40.69 -7.98
CA LEU A 113 -10.50 -39.49 -7.43
C LEU A 113 -9.92 -39.12 -6.06
N GLN A 114 -9.61 -40.11 -5.22
CA GLN A 114 -8.95 -39.89 -3.93
C GLN A 114 -7.50 -39.40 -4.09
N HIS A 115 -6.79 -39.81 -5.15
CA HIS A 115 -5.47 -39.26 -5.49
C HIS A 115 -5.56 -37.82 -5.97
N GLU A 116 -6.51 -37.49 -6.86
CA GLU A 116 -6.74 -36.11 -7.30
C GLU A 116 -7.15 -35.19 -6.16
N LEU A 117 -8.02 -35.64 -5.25
CA LEU A 117 -8.42 -34.89 -4.06
C LEU A 117 -7.19 -34.54 -3.19
N ASN A 118 -6.26 -35.49 -3.00
CA ASN A 118 -5.00 -35.24 -2.30
C ASN A 118 -4.13 -34.20 -3.03
N ILE A 119 -4.06 -34.22 -4.37
CA ILE A 119 -3.35 -33.20 -5.15
C ILE A 119 -4.01 -31.83 -4.97
N LYS A 120 -5.35 -31.73 -5.06
CA LYS A 120 -6.10 -30.47 -4.87
C LYS A 120 -5.96 -29.93 -3.44
N GLN A 121 -5.95 -30.79 -2.44
CA GLN A 121 -5.72 -30.42 -1.03
C GLN A 121 -4.31 -29.84 -0.83
N ARG A 122 -3.27 -30.47 -1.40
CA ARG A 122 -1.89 -29.94 -1.38
C ARG A 122 -1.77 -28.60 -2.11
N GLN A 123 -2.45 -28.44 -3.26
CA GLN A 123 -2.51 -27.16 -3.98
C GLN A 123 -3.18 -26.07 -3.12
N SER A 124 -4.31 -26.38 -2.48
CA SER A 124 -5.00 -25.47 -1.55
C SER A 124 -4.13 -25.05 -0.36
N GLN A 125 -3.39 -26.00 0.24
CA GLN A 125 -2.43 -25.71 1.32
C GLN A 125 -1.31 -24.77 0.86
N ALA A 126 -0.73 -25.00 -0.32
CA ALA A 126 0.30 -24.13 -0.88
C ALA A 126 -0.21 -22.70 -1.18
N PHE A 127 -1.45 -22.55 -1.65
CA PHE A 127 -2.08 -21.23 -1.81
C PHE A 127 -2.35 -20.55 -0.45
N SER A 128 -2.82 -21.31 0.55
CA SER A 128 -3.03 -20.80 1.91
C SER A 128 -1.73 -20.27 2.54
N GLN A 129 -0.63 -21.02 2.39
CA GLN A 129 0.70 -20.60 2.85
C GLN A 129 1.15 -19.30 2.16
N ARG A 130 1.03 -19.21 0.82
CA ARG A 130 1.32 -17.97 0.08
C ARG A 130 0.48 -16.78 0.52
N LEU A 131 -0.80 -16.98 0.87
CA LEU A 131 -1.66 -15.91 1.39
C LEU A 131 -1.18 -15.41 2.76
N VAL A 132 -0.64 -16.29 3.62
CA VAL A 132 0.00 -15.88 4.89
C VAL A 132 1.30 -15.10 4.63
N GLU A 133 2.12 -15.55 3.69
CA GLU A 133 3.36 -14.86 3.27
C GLU A 133 3.05 -13.45 2.70
N TYR A 134 2.07 -13.33 1.79
CA TYR A 134 1.62 -12.03 1.28
C TYR A 134 1.04 -11.12 2.38
N LYS A 135 0.25 -11.66 3.31
CA LYS A 135 -0.28 -10.90 4.46
C LYS A 135 0.84 -10.37 5.37
N TYR A 136 1.88 -11.17 5.61
CA TYR A 136 3.07 -10.73 6.34
C TYR A 136 3.83 -9.62 5.60
N LEU A 137 4.05 -9.78 4.29
CA LEU A 137 4.70 -8.78 3.44
C LEU A 137 3.90 -7.46 3.41
N TRP A 138 2.58 -7.51 3.26
CA TRP A 138 1.72 -6.32 3.31
C TRP A 138 1.78 -5.60 4.65
N ASN A 139 1.71 -6.33 5.77
CA ASN A 139 1.87 -5.74 7.09
C ASN A 139 3.24 -5.06 7.28
N LYS A 140 4.31 -5.66 6.73
CA LYS A 140 5.67 -5.11 6.77
C LYS A 140 5.80 -3.85 5.90
N THR A 141 5.26 -3.87 4.68
CA THR A 141 5.22 -2.71 3.77
C THR A 141 4.40 -1.56 4.35
N LEU A 142 3.23 -1.84 4.96
CA LEU A 142 2.42 -0.85 5.65
C LEU A 142 3.14 -0.25 6.87
N SER A 143 3.90 -1.06 7.60
CA SER A 143 4.73 -0.58 8.72
C SER A 143 5.86 0.33 8.24
N LEU A 144 6.49 0.01 7.10
CA LEU A 144 7.49 0.88 6.46
C LEU A 144 6.89 2.18 5.93
N LEU A 145 5.73 2.12 5.25
CA LEU A 145 5.05 3.29 4.70
C LEU A 145 4.52 4.24 5.80
N THR A 146 4.02 3.68 6.91
CA THR A 146 3.62 4.49 8.08
C THR A 146 4.81 5.04 8.85
N PHE A 147 5.98 4.40 8.80
CA PHE A 147 7.24 4.97 9.28
C PHE A 147 7.71 6.13 8.38
N THR A 148 7.89 5.92 7.07
CA THR A 148 8.36 6.98 6.16
C THR A 148 7.42 8.18 6.11
N LYS A 149 6.10 7.99 6.28
CA LYS A 149 5.14 9.10 6.45
C LYS A 149 5.42 9.95 7.70
N ARG A 150 5.86 9.35 8.82
CA ARG A 150 6.27 10.09 10.03
C ARG A 150 7.57 10.86 9.78
N GLU A 151 8.58 10.22 9.21
CA GLU A 151 9.86 10.86 8.88
C GLU A 151 9.65 12.06 7.93
N LEU A 152 8.86 11.88 6.86
CA LEU A 152 8.48 12.97 5.94
C LEU A 152 7.74 14.11 6.65
N THR A 153 6.91 13.79 7.65
CA THR A 153 6.21 14.81 8.47
C THR A 153 7.20 15.54 9.39
N SER A 154 8.18 14.84 9.96
CA SER A 154 9.25 15.45 10.77
C SER A 154 10.10 16.39 9.93
N ILE A 155 10.56 15.95 8.75
CA ILE A 155 11.33 16.75 7.80
C ILE A 155 10.52 17.97 7.34
N LYS A 156 9.22 17.81 7.05
CA LYS A 156 8.34 18.94 6.70
C LYS A 156 8.29 19.99 7.82
N ASN A 157 8.17 19.55 9.07
CA ASN A 157 8.12 20.46 10.22
C ASN A 157 9.47 21.17 10.40
N GLU A 158 10.58 20.43 10.34
CA GLU A 158 11.93 20.99 10.44
C GLU A 158 12.24 22.00 9.32
N VAL A 159 11.80 21.74 8.09
CA VAL A 159 11.90 22.71 6.97
C VAL A 159 11.03 23.94 7.21
N TYR A 160 9.83 23.78 7.78
CA TYR A 160 8.95 24.89 8.14
C TYR A 160 9.54 25.76 9.26
N ASP A 161 10.05 25.15 10.32
CA ASP A 161 10.69 25.84 11.44
C ASP A 161 11.95 26.59 10.98
N ASN A 162 12.78 25.97 10.14
CA ASN A 162 13.93 26.65 9.52
C ASN A 162 13.52 27.81 8.60
N PHE A 163 12.41 27.70 7.87
CA PHE A 163 11.87 28.80 7.07
C PHE A 163 11.37 29.97 7.94
N GLN A 164 10.75 29.69 9.09
CA GLN A 164 10.37 30.72 10.06
C GLN A 164 11.60 31.38 10.70
N ASN A 165 12.60 30.60 11.10
CA ASN A 165 13.87 31.11 11.64
C ASN A 165 14.59 32.03 10.62
N TRP A 166 14.67 31.62 9.36
CA TRP A 166 15.21 32.42 8.26
C TRP A 166 14.41 33.71 8.03
N THR A 167 13.09 33.65 8.17
CA THR A 167 12.20 34.82 8.03
C THR A 167 12.40 35.82 9.17
N SER A 168 12.59 35.35 10.42
CA SER A 168 12.96 36.20 11.57
C SER A 168 14.33 36.86 11.34
N LEU A 169 15.34 36.06 11.02
CA LEU A 169 16.71 36.54 10.76
C LEU A 169 16.76 37.58 9.64
N LYS A 170 16.00 37.37 8.55
CA LYS A 170 15.86 38.35 7.46
C LYS A 170 15.25 39.68 7.95
N GLY A 171 14.25 39.61 8.84
CA GLY A 171 13.65 40.80 9.49
C GLY A 171 14.63 41.52 10.40
N GLU A 172 15.36 40.78 11.24
CA GLU A 172 16.38 41.31 12.15
C GLU A 172 17.53 41.99 11.39
N VAL A 173 18.06 41.35 10.34
CA VAL A 173 19.08 41.92 9.45
C VAL A 173 18.57 43.18 8.74
N PHE A 174 17.32 43.20 8.28
CA PHE A 174 16.73 44.40 7.68
C PHE A 174 16.60 45.56 8.68
N LEU A 175 16.22 45.29 9.94
CA LEU A 175 16.18 46.28 11.00
C LEU A 175 17.59 46.81 11.36
N GLN A 176 18.60 45.94 11.39
CA GLN A 176 20.00 46.34 11.58
C GLN A 176 20.50 47.22 10.44
N ILE A 177 20.29 46.82 9.17
CA ILE A 177 20.64 47.62 7.99
C ILE A 177 19.97 49.00 8.03
N LYS A 178 18.68 49.05 8.42
CA LYS A 178 17.95 50.31 8.59
C LYS A 178 18.59 51.19 9.68
N SER A 179 18.85 50.64 10.86
CA SER A 179 19.47 51.37 11.99
C SER A 179 20.87 51.89 11.65
N ILE A 180 21.69 51.10 10.95
CA ILE A 180 23.01 51.50 10.45
C ILE A 180 22.87 52.63 9.41
N SER A 181 21.89 52.54 8.50
CA SER A 181 21.63 53.57 7.49
C SER A 181 21.16 54.89 8.12
N GLU A 182 20.27 54.83 9.11
CA GLU A 182 19.81 56.00 9.87
C GLU A 182 20.98 56.65 10.64
N THR A 183 21.83 55.83 11.28
CA THR A 183 23.05 56.29 11.96
C THR A 183 24.00 56.99 10.99
N ALA A 184 24.36 56.34 9.87
CA ALA A 184 25.24 56.91 8.85
C ALA A 184 24.69 58.20 8.24
N LEU A 185 23.37 58.32 8.04
CA LEU A 185 22.75 59.56 7.57
C LEU A 185 22.91 60.71 8.58
N THR A 186 22.72 60.45 9.89
CA THR A 186 22.95 61.46 10.93
C THR A 186 24.43 61.85 11.04
N GLU A 187 25.36 60.90 10.90
CA GLU A 187 26.80 61.19 10.88
C GLU A 187 27.21 62.02 9.65
N ILE A 188 26.69 61.70 8.46
CA ILE A 188 26.86 62.51 7.25
C ILE A 188 26.32 63.93 7.45
N GLU A 189 25.20 64.12 8.16
CA GLU A 189 24.67 65.44 8.46
C GLU A 189 25.56 66.22 9.45
N ILE A 190 26.11 65.55 10.46
CA ILE A 190 27.08 66.13 11.41
C ILE A 190 28.37 66.54 10.68
N LEU A 191 28.93 65.65 9.85
CA LEU A 191 30.11 65.94 9.03
C LEU A 191 29.86 67.09 8.05
N ARG A 192 28.68 67.15 7.43
CA ARG A 192 28.28 68.28 6.57
C ARG A 192 28.18 69.58 7.36
N LYS A 193 27.61 69.58 8.57
CA LYS A 193 27.58 70.77 9.45
C LYS A 193 28.99 71.24 9.77
N SER A 194 29.86 70.36 10.25
CA SER A 194 31.27 70.63 10.55
C SER A 194 32.05 71.14 9.34
N LEU A 195 31.80 70.60 8.14
CA LEU A 195 32.38 71.10 6.90
C LEU A 195 31.98 72.56 6.63
N THR A 196 30.72 72.95 6.82
CA THR A 196 30.33 74.36 6.65
C THR A 196 30.93 75.29 7.72
N VAL A 197 31.25 74.79 8.92
CA VAL A 197 31.98 75.56 9.93
C VAL A 197 33.44 75.74 9.50
N SER A 198 34.11 74.66 9.10
CA SER A 198 35.47 74.70 8.56
C SER A 198 35.59 75.63 7.34
N GLN A 199 34.62 75.60 6.43
CA GLN A 199 34.56 76.50 5.26
C GLN A 199 34.40 77.98 5.67
N ARG A 200 33.59 78.30 6.69
CA ARG A 200 33.50 79.68 7.23
C ARG A 200 34.83 80.10 7.86
N ASN A 201 35.43 79.26 8.69
CA ASN A 201 36.71 79.53 9.33
C ASN A 201 37.81 79.75 8.27
N LYS A 202 37.81 78.96 7.19
CA LYS A 202 38.69 79.15 6.05
C LYS A 202 38.51 80.54 5.41
N MET A 203 37.27 80.95 5.13
CA MET A 203 36.99 82.28 4.56
C MET A 203 37.46 83.41 5.47
N CYS A 204 37.30 83.28 6.80
CA CYS A 204 37.82 84.24 7.78
C CYS A 204 39.36 84.30 7.74
N LEU A 205 40.04 83.15 7.75
CA LEU A 205 41.50 83.06 7.68
C LEU A 205 42.07 83.59 6.34
N GLU A 206 41.37 83.37 5.22
CA GLU A 206 41.75 83.95 3.92
C GLU A 206 41.59 85.48 3.91
N GLU A 207 40.64 86.04 4.67
CA GLU A 207 40.49 87.49 4.83
C GLU A 207 41.52 88.07 5.81
N GLU A 208 41.79 87.41 6.93
CA GLU A 208 42.89 87.75 7.83
C GLU A 208 44.24 87.73 7.12
N MET A 209 44.49 86.75 6.23
CA MET A 209 45.73 86.65 5.46
C MET A 209 45.88 87.77 4.43
N LYS A 210 44.79 88.28 3.84
CA LYS A 210 44.82 89.51 3.02
C LYS A 210 45.18 90.74 3.87
N ASN A 211 44.56 90.88 5.04
CA ASN A 211 44.84 92.00 5.95
C ASN A 211 46.29 91.97 6.46
N LEU A 212 46.81 90.79 6.84
CA LEU A 212 48.22 90.60 7.19
C LEU A 212 49.16 90.88 6.01
N LYS A 213 48.75 90.58 4.77
CA LYS A 213 49.54 90.93 3.58
C LYS A 213 49.60 92.45 3.35
N LEU A 214 48.48 93.17 3.49
CA LEU A 214 48.47 94.64 3.44
C LEU A 214 49.35 95.27 4.54
N LEU A 215 49.34 94.69 5.75
CA LEU A 215 50.22 95.11 6.85
C LEU A 215 51.71 94.78 6.58
N SER A 216 52.00 93.64 5.94
CA SER A 216 53.34 93.27 5.48
C SER A 216 53.87 94.25 4.43
N ASP A 217 53.07 94.57 3.42
CA ASP A 217 53.47 95.49 2.35
C ASP A 217 53.71 96.91 2.89
N ALA A 218 52.92 97.34 3.88
CA ALA A 218 53.16 98.58 4.64
C ALA A 218 54.40 98.54 5.56
N ALA A 219 54.77 97.36 6.08
CA ALA A 219 55.99 97.19 6.86
C ALA A 219 57.26 97.22 5.99
N ILE A 220 57.22 96.63 4.79
CA ILE A 220 58.33 96.65 3.81
C ILE A 220 58.69 98.10 3.44
N LEU A 221 57.70 98.97 3.24
CA LEU A 221 57.90 100.40 3.02
C LEU A 221 58.59 101.12 4.20
N ARG A 222 58.36 100.69 5.45
CA ARG A 222 59.08 101.23 6.62
C ARG A 222 60.50 100.68 6.73
N SER A 223 60.75 99.43 6.38
CA SER A 223 62.10 98.84 6.41
C SER A 223 63.08 99.57 5.50
N GLN A 224 62.63 100.07 4.33
CA GLN A 224 63.45 100.89 3.44
C GLN A 224 63.88 102.24 4.06
N GLN A 225 63.17 102.74 5.06
CA GLN A 225 63.49 103.99 5.76
C GLN A 225 64.40 103.80 6.99
N ILE A 226 64.52 102.57 7.50
CA ILE A 226 65.32 102.24 8.70
C ILE A 226 66.75 101.79 8.32
N GLN A 227 67.00 101.43 7.06
CA GLN A 227 68.27 100.83 6.60
C GLN A 227 69.51 101.77 6.68
N THR A 228 69.34 103.05 7.03
CA THR A 228 70.43 104.01 7.32
C THR A 228 70.74 104.15 8.81
N SER A 229 70.03 103.46 9.71
CA SER A 229 70.18 103.59 11.16
C SER A 229 70.56 102.26 11.84
N GLN A 230 71.63 102.31 12.64
CA GLN A 230 71.99 101.36 13.71
C GLN A 230 72.53 99.97 13.31
N GLN A 231 73.76 100.02 12.78
CA GLN A 231 74.83 99.04 13.01
C GLN A 231 75.16 98.88 14.53
N GLN A 232 74.23 98.45 15.40
CA GLN A 232 74.56 98.26 16.83
C GLN A 232 73.70 97.31 17.73
N GLU A 233 72.92 96.35 17.22
CA GLU A 233 72.13 95.43 18.10
C GLU A 233 72.23 93.92 17.76
N ALA A 234 73.36 93.47 17.21
CA ALA A 234 73.48 92.15 16.57
C ALA A 234 73.67 90.91 17.51
N ASN A 235 73.62 91.03 18.84
CA ASN A 235 74.27 90.03 19.73
C ASN A 235 73.48 89.47 20.94
N LEU A 236 72.18 89.75 21.10
CA LEU A 236 71.41 89.26 22.27
C LEU A 236 70.12 88.46 21.99
N GLN A 237 69.56 88.47 20.78
CA GLN A 237 68.31 87.75 20.50
C GLN A 237 68.48 86.27 20.08
N THR A 238 69.64 85.89 19.53
CA THR A 238 69.85 84.54 18.96
C THR A 238 69.67 83.40 19.97
N ARG A 239 69.90 83.65 21.27
CA ARG A 239 69.99 82.61 22.31
C ARG A 239 68.65 82.21 22.94
N CYS A 240 67.55 82.89 22.62
CA CYS A 240 66.23 82.57 23.19
C CYS A 240 65.40 81.58 22.34
N HIS A 241 65.56 81.60 21.01
CA HIS A 241 64.72 80.79 20.10
C HIS A 241 65.07 79.30 20.02
N ASP A 242 66.32 78.90 20.34
CA ASP A 242 66.72 77.50 20.22
C ASP A 242 66.06 76.60 21.27
N LEU A 243 65.84 77.11 22.49
CA LEU A 243 65.27 76.35 23.61
C LEU A 243 63.77 76.06 23.45
N GLU A 244 63.00 76.97 22.86
CA GLU A 244 61.58 76.72 22.53
C GLU A 244 61.42 75.59 21.49
N LYS A 245 62.45 75.42 20.63
CA LYS A 245 62.46 74.47 19.53
C LYS A 245 62.70 73.02 19.98
N GLU A 246 63.53 72.82 21.02
CA GLU A 246 63.74 71.50 21.62
C GLU A 246 62.49 71.00 22.36
N VAL A 247 61.77 71.87 23.08
CA VAL A 247 60.55 71.50 23.81
C VAL A 247 59.48 70.96 22.87
N LEU A 248 59.23 71.64 21.75
CA LEU A 248 58.30 71.16 20.71
C LEU A 248 58.78 69.87 20.04
N GLY A 249 60.09 69.69 19.87
CA GLY A 249 60.68 68.45 19.34
C GLY A 249 60.44 67.24 20.26
N LEU A 250 60.54 67.43 21.58
CA LEU A 250 60.27 66.38 22.58
C LEU A 250 58.76 66.09 22.71
N GLN A 251 57.91 67.12 22.68
CA GLN A 251 56.44 67.00 22.66
C GLN A 251 55.99 66.05 21.53
N CYS A 252 56.44 66.31 20.29
CA CYS A 252 56.12 65.49 19.12
C CYS A 252 56.62 64.04 19.24
N GLN A 253 57.75 63.78 19.94
CA GLN A 253 58.23 62.42 20.18
C GLN A 253 57.36 61.68 21.21
N VAL A 254 56.91 62.35 22.27
CA VAL A 254 55.99 61.76 23.26
C VAL A 254 54.66 61.39 22.60
N GLU A 255 54.10 62.27 21.77
CA GLU A 255 52.85 62.01 21.03
C GLU A 255 53.01 60.86 20.01
N ALA A 256 54.12 60.82 19.27
CA ALA A 256 54.42 59.72 18.35
C ALA A 256 54.66 58.37 19.04
N LEU A 257 55.20 58.38 20.27
CA LEU A 257 55.31 57.18 21.12
C LEU A 257 53.95 56.77 21.72
N GLY A 258 53.12 57.74 22.10
CA GLY A 258 51.74 57.51 22.57
C GLY A 258 50.88 56.82 21.51
N LEU A 259 50.91 57.31 20.26
CA LEU A 259 50.20 56.69 19.14
C LEU A 259 50.71 55.26 18.84
N LYS A 260 52.02 55.03 18.92
CA LYS A 260 52.60 53.67 18.79
C LYS A 260 52.16 52.75 19.92
N HIS A 261 52.12 53.24 21.16
CA HIS A 261 51.64 52.49 22.32
C HIS A 261 50.15 52.14 22.18
N GLN A 262 49.31 53.11 21.81
CA GLN A 262 47.88 52.89 21.62
C GLN A 262 47.61 51.88 20.49
N LYS A 263 48.38 51.92 19.39
CA LYS A 263 48.30 50.90 18.34
C LYS A 263 48.74 49.51 18.83
N ALA A 264 49.82 49.42 19.59
CA ALA A 264 50.26 48.15 20.18
C ALA A 264 49.22 47.57 21.16
N VAL A 265 48.52 48.43 21.92
CA VAL A 265 47.40 48.02 22.79
C VAL A 265 46.24 47.45 21.97
N THR A 266 45.80 48.12 20.90
CA THR A 266 44.71 47.58 20.05
C THR A 266 45.12 46.32 19.30
N GLU A 267 46.38 46.18 18.89
CA GLU A 267 46.91 44.92 18.34
C GLU A 267 46.90 43.80 19.40
N ILE A 268 47.34 44.07 20.64
CA ILE A 268 47.28 43.12 21.78
C ILE A 268 45.84 42.68 22.09
N ASP A 269 44.88 43.60 22.11
CA ASP A 269 43.48 43.26 22.40
C ASP A 269 42.83 42.46 21.27
N ASN A 270 43.13 42.76 20.00
CA ASN A 270 42.77 41.93 18.85
C ASN A 270 43.36 40.50 18.95
N TYR A 271 44.58 40.34 19.49
CA TYR A 271 45.16 39.02 19.73
C TYR A 271 44.49 38.29 20.91
N LYS A 272 44.12 38.99 22.00
CA LYS A 272 43.34 38.41 23.10
C LYS A 272 41.97 37.89 22.63
N GLU A 273 41.27 38.67 21.80
CA GLU A 273 39.96 38.28 21.26
C GLU A 273 40.07 37.02 20.39
N LYS A 274 41.04 37.00 19.45
CA LYS A 274 41.32 35.79 18.64
C LYS A 274 41.66 34.57 19.50
N LEU A 275 42.38 34.76 20.60
CA LEU A 275 42.77 33.68 21.51
C LEU A 275 41.59 33.18 22.35
N MET A 276 40.69 34.06 22.82
CA MET A 276 39.41 33.64 23.41
C MET A 276 38.55 32.87 22.41
N ASN A 277 38.39 33.38 21.18
CA ASN A 277 37.58 32.71 20.17
C ASN A 277 38.13 31.32 19.82
N LYS A 278 39.45 31.17 19.73
CA LYS A 278 40.09 29.84 19.57
C LYS A 278 40.00 28.94 20.80
N SER A 279 39.91 29.49 22.01
CA SER A 279 39.60 28.71 23.22
C SER A 279 38.17 28.17 23.16
N ASN A 280 37.20 29.02 22.81
CA ASN A 280 35.80 28.64 22.68
C ASN A 280 35.60 27.56 21.60
N GLU A 281 36.22 27.73 20.42
CA GLU A 281 36.23 26.70 19.37
C GLU A 281 36.81 25.36 19.86
N ALA A 282 37.88 25.40 20.66
CA ALA A 282 38.51 24.19 21.21
C ALA A 282 37.61 23.49 22.25
N ASP A 283 36.95 24.26 23.12
CA ASP A 283 35.98 23.74 24.08
C ASP A 283 34.73 23.16 23.39
N ASP A 284 34.27 23.75 22.28
CA ASP A 284 33.19 23.23 21.44
C ASP A 284 33.56 21.91 20.77
N CYS A 285 34.74 21.84 20.16
CA CYS A 285 35.30 20.60 19.62
C CYS A 285 35.42 19.53 20.72
N GLN A 286 35.82 19.91 21.93
CA GLN A 286 35.92 19.01 23.07
C GLN A 286 34.55 18.58 23.62
N ARG A 287 33.50 19.41 23.49
CA ARG A 287 32.11 19.04 23.82
C ARG A 287 31.56 18.01 22.83
N GLU A 288 31.69 18.25 21.53
CA GLU A 288 31.23 17.29 20.51
C GLU A 288 32.03 15.98 20.55
N LEU A 289 33.35 16.03 20.80
CA LEU A 289 34.15 14.82 21.01
C LEU A 289 33.67 13.97 22.20
N ARG A 290 33.16 14.59 23.28
CA ARG A 290 32.54 13.85 24.41
C ARG A 290 31.20 13.22 23.99
N LYS A 291 30.37 13.96 23.24
CA LYS A 291 29.05 13.50 22.76
C LYS A 291 29.19 12.31 21.81
N LEU A 292 30.05 12.42 20.79
CA LEU A 292 30.35 11.32 19.86
C LEU A 292 30.92 10.08 20.57
N LYS A 293 31.76 10.24 21.60
CA LYS A 293 32.22 9.11 22.42
C LYS A 293 31.08 8.45 23.20
N PHE A 294 30.13 9.22 23.72
CA PHE A 294 28.98 8.69 24.44
C PHE A 294 28.01 7.95 23.49
N GLU A 295 27.76 8.51 22.30
CA GLU A 295 26.97 7.88 21.24
C GLU A 295 27.63 6.60 20.70
N SER A 296 28.97 6.58 20.59
CA SER A 296 29.74 5.38 20.26
C SER A 296 29.61 4.28 21.31
N ILE A 297 29.67 4.61 22.60
CA ILE A 297 29.48 3.62 23.68
C ILE A 297 28.04 3.07 23.68
N ILE A 298 27.05 3.92 23.39
CA ILE A 298 25.65 3.50 23.25
C ILE A 298 25.48 2.56 22.04
N SER A 299 26.01 2.92 20.87
CA SER A 299 25.89 2.08 19.66
C SER A 299 26.63 0.75 19.84
N GLU A 300 27.86 0.77 20.35
CA GLU A 300 28.63 -0.43 20.68
C GLU A 300 27.86 -1.35 21.63
N SER A 301 27.34 -0.84 22.77
CA SER A 301 26.55 -1.64 23.71
C SER A 301 25.24 -2.21 23.12
N ARG A 302 24.69 -1.57 22.08
CA ARG A 302 23.53 -2.05 21.31
C ARG A 302 23.95 -3.14 20.33
N HIS A 303 25.09 -3.00 19.67
CA HIS A 303 25.66 -4.00 18.76
C HIS A 303 26.09 -5.27 19.51
N THR A 304 26.79 -5.16 20.66
CA THR A 304 27.16 -6.32 21.49
C THR A 304 25.94 -7.11 21.94
N ARG A 305 24.85 -6.42 22.33
CA ARG A 305 23.60 -7.07 22.74
C ARG A 305 22.92 -7.78 21.57
N LEU A 306 22.82 -7.12 20.42
CA LEU A 306 22.24 -7.72 19.21
C LEU A 306 23.08 -8.92 18.71
N LEU A 307 24.40 -8.86 18.82
CA LEU A 307 25.29 -9.97 18.50
C LEU A 307 24.96 -11.18 19.39
N LYS A 308 24.89 -10.97 20.71
CA LYS A 308 24.53 -12.02 21.67
C LYS A 308 23.12 -12.57 21.44
N GLU A 309 22.14 -11.73 21.15
CA GLU A 309 20.79 -12.18 20.78
C GLU A 309 20.80 -13.09 19.53
N LYS A 310 21.75 -12.91 18.60
CA LYS A 310 21.95 -13.80 17.45
C LYS A 310 22.76 -15.05 17.76
N GLU A 311 23.73 -14.99 18.65
CA GLU A 311 24.46 -16.16 19.17
C GLU A 311 23.51 -17.09 19.94
N ASP A 312 22.73 -16.54 20.89
CA ASP A 312 21.71 -17.27 21.65
C ASP A 312 20.65 -17.89 20.71
N SER A 313 20.24 -17.17 19.66
CA SER A 313 19.33 -17.69 18.61
C SER A 313 19.96 -18.83 17.79
N LEU A 314 21.25 -18.72 17.44
CA LEU A 314 21.97 -19.74 16.69
C LEU A 314 22.13 -21.02 17.52
N MET A 315 22.48 -20.89 18.79
CA MET A 315 22.56 -22.02 19.73
C MET A 315 21.20 -22.73 19.88
N ALA A 316 20.10 -21.98 19.95
CA ALA A 316 18.76 -22.58 19.96
C ALA A 316 18.46 -23.37 18.67
N CYS A 317 18.79 -22.81 17.50
CA CYS A 317 18.64 -23.52 16.21
C CYS A 317 19.50 -24.78 16.13
N GLN A 318 20.75 -24.74 16.62
CA GLN A 318 21.64 -25.90 16.67
C GLN A 318 21.11 -27.00 17.60
N GLN A 319 20.55 -26.62 18.76
CA GLN A 319 19.95 -27.58 19.69
C GLN A 319 18.67 -28.21 19.11
N ILE A 320 17.82 -27.44 18.43
CA ILE A 320 16.64 -27.97 17.71
C ILE A 320 17.08 -28.94 16.61
N TYR A 321 18.09 -28.58 15.81
CA TYR A 321 18.64 -29.46 14.78
C TYR A 321 19.17 -30.78 15.37
N LYS A 322 19.90 -30.72 16.49
CA LYS A 322 20.38 -31.91 17.19
C LYS A 322 19.24 -32.80 17.68
N THR A 323 18.19 -32.25 18.30
CA THR A 323 17.03 -33.03 18.74
C THR A 323 16.29 -33.67 17.57
N LEU A 324 16.11 -32.96 16.44
CA LEU A 324 15.52 -33.54 15.23
C LEU A 324 16.40 -34.65 14.61
N GLN A 325 17.73 -34.52 14.66
CA GLN A 325 18.67 -35.58 14.25
C GLN A 325 18.55 -36.81 15.15
N GLU A 326 18.40 -36.63 16.47
CA GLU A 326 18.21 -37.72 17.43
C GLU A 326 16.85 -38.42 17.20
N GLU A 327 15.76 -37.66 17.02
CA GLU A 327 14.42 -38.18 16.67
C GLU A 327 14.42 -38.95 15.34
N LEU A 328 15.10 -38.45 14.30
CA LEU A 328 15.23 -39.14 13.02
C LEU A 328 15.82 -40.55 13.21
N THR A 329 16.97 -40.65 13.90
CA THR A 329 17.60 -41.96 14.13
C THR A 329 16.75 -42.86 15.04
N ALA A 330 15.93 -42.30 15.94
CA ALA A 330 14.98 -43.09 16.72
C ALA A 330 13.86 -43.67 15.83
N LYS A 331 13.41 -42.92 14.82
CA LYS A 331 12.41 -43.38 13.83
C LYS A 331 12.98 -44.41 12.87
N GLU A 332 14.21 -44.24 12.39
CA GLU A 332 14.90 -45.23 11.54
C GLU A 332 15.01 -46.59 12.26
N ARG A 333 15.48 -46.61 13.52
CA ARG A 333 15.51 -47.83 14.35
C ARG A 333 14.13 -48.44 14.59
N GLN A 334 13.09 -47.62 14.73
CA GLN A 334 11.70 -48.08 14.86
C GLN A 334 11.20 -48.74 13.56
N GLU A 335 11.53 -48.19 12.40
CA GLU A 335 11.18 -48.73 11.09
C GLU A 335 11.91 -50.06 10.81
N GLU A 336 13.20 -50.17 11.14
CA GLU A 336 13.95 -51.42 11.07
C GLU A 336 13.36 -52.53 11.96
N ASP A 337 12.90 -52.18 13.17
CA ASP A 337 12.28 -53.14 14.07
C ASP A 337 10.93 -53.64 13.54
N ILE A 338 10.13 -52.75 12.95
CA ILE A 338 8.89 -53.10 12.26
C ILE A 338 9.18 -54.00 11.05
N LYS A 339 10.18 -53.69 10.22
CA LYS A 339 10.60 -54.56 9.10
C LYS A 339 11.02 -55.95 9.59
N ARG A 340 11.82 -56.03 10.67
CA ARG A 340 12.22 -57.32 11.28
C ARG A 340 11.02 -58.14 11.77
N ARG A 341 9.99 -57.49 12.35
CA ARG A 341 8.73 -58.16 12.76
C ARG A 341 7.89 -58.63 11.57
N ILE A 342 7.78 -57.83 10.51
CA ILE A 342 7.05 -58.19 9.28
C ILE A 342 7.67 -59.44 8.66
N ASN A 343 8.99 -59.44 8.45
CA ASN A 343 9.70 -60.60 7.87
C ASN A 343 9.50 -61.88 8.71
N PHE A 344 9.41 -61.76 10.05
CA PHE A 344 9.12 -62.91 10.92
C PHE A 344 7.71 -63.45 10.70
N ALA A 345 6.69 -62.58 10.72
CA ALA A 345 5.31 -62.96 10.48
C ALA A 345 5.06 -63.51 9.05
N GLU A 346 5.79 -63.00 8.05
CA GLU A 346 5.77 -63.54 6.68
C GLU A 346 6.34 -64.97 6.60
N ASN A 347 7.42 -65.25 7.35
CA ASN A 347 7.98 -66.60 7.46
C ASN A 347 7.02 -67.56 8.19
N GLU A 348 6.41 -67.16 9.30
CA GLU A 348 5.38 -67.96 10.00
C GLU A 348 4.16 -68.23 9.09
N LEU A 349 3.72 -67.22 8.34
CA LEU A 349 2.66 -67.36 7.34
C LEU A 349 3.06 -68.32 6.21
N GLN A 350 4.33 -68.39 5.82
CA GLN A 350 4.81 -69.33 4.80
C GLN A 350 4.93 -70.77 5.32
N ILE A 351 5.34 -70.95 6.58
CA ILE A 351 5.36 -72.27 7.24
C ILE A 351 3.92 -72.80 7.38
N THR A 352 2.99 -71.98 7.87
CA THR A 352 1.59 -72.39 8.04
C THR A 352 0.87 -72.67 6.72
N LYS A 353 1.18 -71.94 5.63
CA LYS A 353 0.72 -72.30 4.27
C LYS A 353 1.23 -73.67 3.81
N THR A 354 2.49 -73.99 4.09
CA THR A 354 3.11 -75.27 3.70
C THR A 354 2.47 -76.43 4.45
N LEU A 355 2.30 -76.32 5.78
CA LEU A 355 1.58 -77.30 6.60
C LEU A 355 0.12 -77.48 6.12
N LEU A 356 -0.58 -76.38 5.83
CA LEU A 356 -1.94 -76.42 5.29
C LEU A 356 -2.02 -77.09 3.91
N HIS A 357 -0.95 -77.08 3.12
CA HIS A 357 -0.88 -77.81 1.85
C HIS A 357 -0.72 -79.32 2.10
N GLN A 358 0.19 -79.71 2.99
CA GLN A 358 0.45 -81.10 3.35
C GLN A 358 -0.81 -81.77 3.93
N THR A 359 -1.48 -81.13 4.91
CA THR A 359 -2.73 -81.65 5.47
C THR A 359 -3.88 -81.74 4.45
N LYS A 360 -3.89 -80.91 3.40
CA LYS A 360 -4.86 -81.06 2.31
C LYS A 360 -4.57 -82.30 1.44
N GLU A 361 -3.30 -82.60 1.20
CA GLU A 361 -2.88 -83.80 0.46
C GLU A 361 -3.17 -85.07 1.26
N GLU A 362 -2.86 -85.09 2.57
CA GLU A 362 -3.24 -86.16 3.51
C GLU A 362 -4.76 -86.39 3.54
N VAL A 363 -5.56 -85.32 3.56
CA VAL A 363 -7.03 -85.42 3.50
C VAL A 363 -7.53 -85.93 2.14
N VAL A 364 -6.76 -85.79 1.07
CA VAL A 364 -7.09 -86.39 -0.24
C VAL A 364 -6.71 -87.88 -0.29
N THR A 365 -5.56 -88.29 0.25
CA THR A 365 -5.18 -89.72 0.31
C THR A 365 -6.10 -90.50 1.26
N LEU A 366 -6.40 -89.97 2.44
CA LEU A 366 -7.35 -90.61 3.37
C LEU A 366 -8.78 -90.72 2.79
N LYS A 367 -9.16 -89.84 1.85
CA LYS A 367 -10.44 -89.98 1.12
C LYS A 367 -10.40 -91.11 0.11
N SER A 368 -9.36 -91.21 -0.72
CA SER A 368 -9.26 -92.30 -1.70
C SER A 368 -9.07 -93.67 -1.03
N GLU A 369 -8.33 -93.76 0.08
CA GLU A 369 -8.26 -94.95 0.93
C GLU A 369 -9.64 -95.35 1.48
N ARG A 370 -10.42 -94.38 1.97
CA ARG A 370 -11.80 -94.61 2.44
C ARG A 370 -12.73 -95.06 1.31
N GLU A 371 -12.60 -94.49 0.12
CA GLU A 371 -13.39 -94.89 -1.06
C GLU A 371 -13.04 -96.33 -1.50
N LEU A 372 -11.76 -96.70 -1.53
CA LEU A 372 -11.32 -98.07 -1.79
C LEU A 372 -11.83 -99.07 -0.72
N MET A 373 -11.81 -98.68 0.56
CA MET A 373 -12.40 -99.47 1.65
C MET A 373 -13.91 -99.66 1.47
N LEU A 374 -14.64 -98.59 1.12
CA LEU A 374 -16.08 -98.64 0.88
C LEU A 374 -16.43 -99.55 -0.32
N ILE A 375 -15.66 -99.50 -1.40
CA ILE A 375 -15.81 -100.41 -2.57
C ILE A 375 -15.57 -101.86 -2.15
N SER A 376 -14.57 -102.12 -1.31
CA SER A 376 -14.29 -103.46 -0.76
C SER A 376 -15.43 -103.97 0.13
N HIS A 377 -15.94 -103.13 1.04
CA HIS A 377 -17.07 -103.46 1.91
C HIS A 377 -18.35 -103.70 1.11
N GLN A 378 -18.65 -102.87 0.12
CA GLN A 378 -19.80 -103.02 -0.78
C GLN A 378 -19.77 -104.38 -1.48
N LYS A 379 -18.62 -104.77 -2.06
CA LYS A 379 -18.44 -106.06 -2.72
C LYS A 379 -18.61 -107.26 -1.77
N SER A 380 -18.18 -107.13 -0.51
CA SER A 380 -18.41 -108.14 0.54
C SER A 380 -19.88 -108.24 0.94
N ILE A 381 -20.56 -107.09 1.08
CA ILE A 381 -22.00 -107.01 1.34
C ILE A 381 -22.80 -107.67 0.20
N GLU A 382 -22.42 -107.45 -1.06
CA GLU A 382 -23.06 -108.09 -2.23
C GLU A 382 -22.90 -109.61 -2.20
N GLN A 383 -21.71 -110.13 -1.87
CA GLN A 383 -21.48 -111.58 -1.71
C GLN A 383 -22.30 -112.18 -0.55
N LEU A 384 -22.42 -111.47 0.57
CA LEU A 384 -23.24 -111.87 1.71
C LEU A 384 -24.74 -111.82 1.39
N GLN A 385 -25.20 -110.79 0.66
CA GLN A 385 -26.57 -110.68 0.18
C GLN A 385 -26.94 -111.81 -0.77
N GLU A 386 -26.04 -112.20 -1.67
CA GLU A 386 -26.28 -113.33 -2.58
C GLU A 386 -26.30 -114.68 -1.84
N THR A 387 -25.40 -114.87 -0.87
CA THR A 387 -25.42 -116.01 0.06
C THR A 387 -26.71 -116.05 0.89
N LEU A 388 -27.30 -114.88 1.21
CA LEU A 388 -28.60 -114.76 1.87
C LEU A 388 -29.76 -115.06 0.93
N ARG A 389 -29.78 -114.56 -0.31
CA ARG A 389 -30.82 -114.91 -1.31
C ARG A 389 -30.95 -116.41 -1.49
N GLN A 390 -29.83 -117.12 -1.57
CA GLN A 390 -29.80 -118.58 -1.70
C GLN A 390 -30.35 -119.32 -0.46
N LYS A 391 -30.32 -118.69 0.73
CA LYS A 391 -30.90 -119.25 1.97
C LYS A 391 -32.36 -118.84 2.21
N LEU A 392 -32.77 -117.67 1.71
CA LEU A 392 -34.10 -117.10 1.93
C LEU A 392 -35.20 -117.68 1.03
N LEU A 393 -34.85 -118.60 0.12
CA LEU A 393 -35.82 -119.47 -0.60
C LEU A 393 -36.65 -120.39 0.33
N ASN A 394 -36.31 -120.47 1.63
CA ASN A 394 -37.02 -121.25 2.65
C ASN A 394 -37.32 -120.43 3.92
N ASP A 395 -38.09 -119.33 3.83
CA ASP A 395 -39.09 -118.88 4.85
C ASP A 395 -39.51 -117.41 4.64
N ASP A 396 -40.48 -117.14 3.76
CA ASP A 396 -41.00 -115.77 3.57
C ASP A 396 -42.11 -115.37 4.56
N ASN A 397 -42.74 -116.32 5.25
CA ASN A 397 -43.93 -116.07 6.08
C ASN A 397 -43.68 -115.21 7.36
N TRP A 398 -42.42 -115.04 7.77
CA TRP A 398 -42.05 -114.12 8.87
C TRP A 398 -41.57 -112.75 8.38
N ARG A 399 -41.17 -112.64 7.10
CA ARG A 399 -40.67 -111.39 6.49
C ARG A 399 -41.74 -110.32 6.46
N GLU A 400 -42.85 -110.61 5.80
CA GLU A 400 -43.93 -109.63 5.54
C GLU A 400 -44.50 -109.05 6.84
N LYS A 401 -44.55 -109.84 7.91
CA LYS A 401 -45.08 -109.40 9.20
C LYS A 401 -44.16 -108.42 9.95
N ILE A 402 -42.84 -108.62 9.86
CA ILE A 402 -41.87 -107.66 10.43
C ILE A 402 -41.78 -106.42 9.53
N GLU A 403 -41.78 -106.59 8.20
CA GLU A 403 -41.74 -105.47 7.26
C GLU A 403 -43.01 -104.60 7.34
N ALA A 404 -44.18 -105.15 7.67
CA ALA A 404 -45.41 -104.39 7.91
C ALA A 404 -45.35 -103.52 9.18
N GLU A 405 -44.91 -104.07 10.33
CA GLU A 405 -44.72 -103.28 11.56
C GLU A 405 -43.63 -102.21 11.37
N LEU A 406 -42.50 -102.57 10.75
CA LEU A 406 -41.40 -101.64 10.47
C LEU A 406 -41.80 -100.54 9.48
N ALA A 407 -42.66 -100.84 8.49
CA ALA A 407 -43.21 -99.84 7.58
C ALA A 407 -44.17 -98.86 8.29
N LYS A 408 -44.96 -99.35 9.24
CA LYS A 408 -45.86 -98.55 10.06
C LYS A 408 -45.08 -97.60 10.98
N GLU A 409 -44.05 -98.08 11.67
CA GLU A 409 -43.19 -97.24 12.53
C GLU A 409 -42.40 -96.21 11.71
N ARG A 410 -41.88 -96.59 10.53
CA ARG A 410 -41.24 -95.66 9.58
C ARG A 410 -42.20 -94.60 9.06
N ALA A 411 -43.45 -94.94 8.76
CA ALA A 411 -44.46 -93.96 8.36
C ALA A 411 -44.79 -92.99 9.49
N GLN A 412 -44.87 -93.48 10.73
CA GLN A 412 -45.15 -92.68 11.92
C GLN A 412 -44.01 -91.68 12.20
N HIS A 413 -42.75 -92.13 12.20
CA HIS A 413 -41.59 -91.24 12.32
C HIS A 413 -41.43 -90.27 11.14
N LEU A 414 -41.86 -90.63 9.93
CA LEU A 414 -41.83 -89.72 8.78
C LEU A 414 -42.84 -88.56 8.97
N VAL A 415 -44.04 -88.85 9.47
CA VAL A 415 -45.03 -87.81 9.83
C VAL A 415 -44.50 -86.92 10.96
N GLU A 416 -43.96 -87.51 12.04
CA GLU A 416 -43.36 -86.75 13.16
C GLU A 416 -42.22 -85.82 12.66
N PHE A 417 -41.38 -86.28 11.75
CA PHE A 417 -40.30 -85.50 11.16
C PHE A 417 -40.81 -84.41 10.20
N GLU A 418 -41.88 -84.66 9.43
CA GLU A 418 -42.53 -83.64 8.60
C GLU A 418 -43.20 -82.55 9.45
N GLU A 419 -43.92 -82.92 10.51
CA GLU A 419 -44.49 -81.97 11.48
C GLU A 419 -43.41 -81.13 12.15
N GLN A 420 -42.33 -81.75 12.64
CA GLN A 420 -41.22 -81.02 13.26
C GLN A 420 -40.46 -80.13 12.26
N ALA A 421 -40.31 -80.57 11.01
CA ALA A 421 -39.76 -79.73 9.93
C ALA A 421 -40.68 -78.57 9.54
N LEU A 422 -42.01 -78.71 9.66
CA LEU A 422 -42.96 -77.62 9.48
C LEU A 422 -42.91 -76.62 10.65
N LEU A 423 -42.76 -77.08 11.89
CA LEU A 423 -42.55 -76.23 13.06
C LEU A 423 -41.28 -75.38 12.93
N PHE A 424 -40.13 -75.99 12.61
CA PHE A 424 -38.89 -75.24 12.39
C PHE A 424 -38.98 -74.27 11.19
N LYS A 425 -39.72 -74.60 10.12
CA LYS A 425 -39.99 -73.66 9.02
C LYS A 425 -40.86 -72.47 9.47
N ALA A 426 -41.81 -72.69 10.37
CA ALA A 426 -42.65 -71.62 10.93
C ALA A 426 -41.85 -70.71 11.89
N GLU A 427 -41.03 -71.29 12.76
CA GLU A 427 -40.16 -70.58 13.70
C GLU A 427 -39.09 -69.75 12.98
N ALA A 428 -38.36 -70.36 12.03
CA ALA A 428 -37.36 -69.65 11.22
C ALA A 428 -37.98 -68.52 10.38
N LYS A 429 -39.23 -68.69 9.90
CA LYS A 429 -39.97 -67.62 9.23
C LYS A 429 -40.36 -66.50 10.19
N LEU A 430 -40.79 -66.83 11.42
CA LEU A 430 -41.16 -65.85 12.43
C LEU A 430 -39.96 -64.97 12.82
N GLU A 431 -38.80 -65.57 13.12
CA GLU A 431 -37.60 -64.77 13.48
C GLU A 431 -37.10 -63.94 12.28
N LEU A 432 -37.17 -64.49 11.06
CA LEU A 432 -36.80 -63.75 9.85
C LEU A 432 -37.76 -62.57 9.58
N ASP A 433 -39.06 -62.69 9.88
CA ASP A 433 -40.02 -61.60 9.78
C ASP A 433 -39.95 -60.61 10.96
N ILE A 434 -39.47 -61.04 12.14
CA ILE A 434 -39.08 -60.18 13.26
C ILE A 434 -37.83 -59.34 12.88
N GLU A 435 -36.80 -59.97 12.32
CA GLU A 435 -35.55 -59.31 11.95
C GLU A 435 -35.76 -58.32 10.78
N LYS A 436 -36.62 -58.65 9.81
CA LYS A 436 -37.11 -57.68 8.81
C LYS A 436 -37.72 -56.43 9.44
N LYS A 437 -38.54 -56.57 10.49
CA LYS A 437 -39.16 -55.42 11.16
C LYS A 437 -38.12 -54.54 11.85
N LYS A 438 -37.18 -55.13 12.61
CA LYS A 438 -36.04 -54.41 13.21
C LYS A 438 -35.28 -53.60 12.14
N HIS A 439 -34.96 -54.24 11.00
CA HIS A 439 -34.29 -53.57 9.88
C HIS A 439 -35.14 -52.47 9.23
N GLN A 440 -36.44 -52.65 9.08
CA GLN A 440 -37.36 -51.63 8.54
C GLN A 440 -37.49 -50.41 9.47
N GLU A 441 -37.54 -50.63 10.79
CA GLU A 441 -37.55 -49.57 11.80
C GLU A 441 -36.24 -48.76 11.79
N ILE A 442 -35.09 -49.43 11.68
CA ILE A 442 -33.77 -48.79 11.54
C ILE A 442 -33.69 -47.97 10.23
N ILE A 443 -34.19 -48.51 9.11
CA ILE A 443 -34.26 -47.77 7.83
C ILE A 443 -35.19 -46.56 7.93
N TYR A 444 -36.33 -46.67 8.62
CA TYR A 444 -37.24 -45.56 8.85
C TYR A 444 -36.60 -44.47 9.71
N LYS A 445 -35.91 -44.85 10.80
CA LYS A 445 -35.15 -43.94 11.66
C LYS A 445 -34.09 -43.16 10.86
N TYR A 446 -33.23 -43.84 10.10
CA TYR A 446 -32.21 -43.15 9.30
C TYR A 446 -32.80 -42.25 8.21
N LYS A 447 -33.92 -42.63 7.58
CA LYS A 447 -34.65 -41.74 6.65
C LYS A 447 -35.17 -40.47 7.32
N LYS A 448 -35.69 -40.59 8.56
CA LYS A 448 -36.14 -39.43 9.34
C LYS A 448 -34.98 -38.53 9.73
N GLU A 449 -33.87 -39.10 10.21
CA GLU A 449 -32.65 -38.35 10.55
C GLU A 449 -32.05 -37.66 9.31
N GLN A 450 -32.07 -38.32 8.15
CA GLN A 450 -31.63 -37.72 6.87
C GLN A 450 -32.49 -36.51 6.48
N GLU A 451 -33.82 -36.60 6.59
CA GLU A 451 -34.71 -35.49 6.24
C GLU A 451 -34.64 -34.34 7.26
N GLU A 452 -34.46 -34.65 8.55
CA GLU A 452 -34.19 -33.64 9.59
C GLU A 452 -32.84 -32.91 9.37
N LEU A 453 -31.80 -33.61 8.92
CA LEU A 453 -30.52 -33.00 8.55
C LEU A 453 -30.65 -32.16 7.28
N LYS A 454 -31.40 -32.64 6.28
CA LYS A 454 -31.68 -31.92 5.02
C LYS A 454 -32.45 -30.62 5.28
N MET A 455 -33.47 -30.64 6.14
CA MET A 455 -34.14 -29.43 6.66
C MET A 455 -33.14 -28.45 7.29
N LYS A 456 -32.35 -28.89 8.28
CA LYS A 456 -31.35 -28.05 8.96
C LYS A 456 -30.33 -27.42 8.00
N ILE A 457 -29.88 -28.17 6.99
CA ILE A 457 -28.97 -27.67 5.94
C ILE A 457 -29.67 -26.63 5.08
N SER A 458 -30.92 -26.86 4.66
CA SER A 458 -31.72 -25.89 3.90
C SER A 458 -31.98 -24.60 4.70
N ASP A 459 -32.29 -24.70 6.00
CA ASP A 459 -32.50 -23.55 6.89
C ASP A 459 -31.22 -22.71 7.05
N LEU A 460 -30.06 -23.37 7.25
CA LEU A 460 -28.76 -22.69 7.35
C LEU A 460 -28.33 -22.02 6.03
N ILE A 461 -28.61 -22.65 4.89
CA ILE A 461 -28.39 -22.04 3.57
C ILE A 461 -29.32 -20.83 3.40
N ALA A 462 -30.59 -20.95 3.80
CA ALA A 462 -31.57 -19.86 3.70
C ALA A 462 -31.25 -18.69 4.64
N SER A 463 -30.71 -18.93 5.84
CA SER A 463 -30.23 -17.86 6.72
C SER A 463 -28.99 -17.18 6.15
N ALA A 464 -27.92 -17.94 5.86
CA ALA A 464 -26.69 -17.37 5.31
C ALA A 464 -26.92 -16.60 3.99
N THR A 465 -27.82 -17.08 3.13
CA THR A 465 -28.20 -16.38 1.89
C THR A 465 -28.94 -15.07 2.16
N ARG A 466 -29.76 -15.00 3.23
CA ARG A 466 -30.46 -13.77 3.64
C ARG A 466 -29.49 -12.76 4.23
N ASP A 467 -28.59 -13.23 5.09
CA ASP A 467 -27.63 -12.40 5.80
C ASP A 467 -26.61 -11.78 4.82
N LEU A 468 -26.10 -12.59 3.88
CA LEU A 468 -25.24 -12.12 2.77
C LEU A 468 -25.97 -11.13 1.83
N LYS A 469 -27.25 -11.35 1.53
CA LYS A 469 -28.04 -10.38 0.73
C LYS A 469 -28.21 -9.04 1.45
N LEU A 470 -28.39 -9.07 2.77
CA LEU A 470 -28.50 -7.85 3.58
C LEU A 470 -27.15 -7.13 3.66
N GLU A 471 -26.04 -7.87 3.85
CA GLU A 471 -24.70 -7.29 3.81
C GLU A 471 -24.41 -6.62 2.45
N VAL A 472 -24.67 -7.32 1.34
CA VAL A 472 -24.54 -6.78 -0.03
C VAL A 472 -25.35 -5.50 -0.21
N ALA A 473 -26.64 -5.49 0.17
CA ALA A 473 -27.47 -4.30 0.08
C ALA A 473 -26.90 -3.09 0.86
N THR A 474 -26.38 -3.32 2.09
CA THR A 474 -25.74 -2.23 2.86
C THR A 474 -24.36 -1.82 2.33
N LEU A 475 -23.73 -2.61 1.45
CA LEU A 475 -22.49 -2.25 0.77
C LEU A 475 -22.78 -1.48 -0.53
N GLU A 476 -23.83 -1.87 -1.26
CA GLU A 476 -24.36 -1.15 -2.42
C GLU A 476 -24.85 0.25 -2.03
N GLU A 477 -25.58 0.37 -0.92
CA GLU A 477 -26.03 1.66 -0.35
C GLU A 477 -24.84 2.58 0.01
N LYS A 478 -23.84 2.07 0.75
CA LYS A 478 -22.62 2.82 1.10
C LYS A 478 -21.81 3.22 -0.13
N LEU A 479 -21.75 2.37 -1.15
CA LEU A 479 -21.10 2.66 -2.42
C LEU A 479 -21.85 3.77 -3.19
N HIS A 480 -23.18 3.73 -3.20
CA HIS A 480 -24.03 4.75 -3.81
C HIS A 480 -23.86 6.11 -3.11
N GLU A 481 -23.95 6.17 -1.78
CA GLU A 481 -23.65 7.39 -1.01
C GLU A 481 -22.25 7.93 -1.31
N SER A 482 -21.24 7.05 -1.36
CA SER A 482 -19.86 7.47 -1.60
C SER A 482 -19.66 7.98 -3.03
N CYS A 483 -20.41 7.45 -3.99
CA CYS A 483 -20.45 7.95 -5.36
C CYS A 483 -21.06 9.36 -5.40
N ILE A 484 -22.22 9.58 -4.77
CA ILE A 484 -22.89 10.89 -4.66
C ILE A 484 -21.94 11.92 -4.05
N ARG A 485 -21.34 11.63 -2.89
CA ARG A 485 -20.38 12.53 -2.22
C ARG A 485 -19.17 12.86 -3.10
N HIS A 486 -18.69 11.92 -3.91
CA HIS A 486 -17.59 12.18 -4.85
C HIS A 486 -18.02 13.03 -6.05
N THR A 487 -19.24 12.88 -6.56
CA THR A 487 -19.77 13.77 -7.61
C THR A 487 -20.00 15.19 -7.10
N GLU A 488 -20.53 15.37 -5.88
CA GLU A 488 -20.71 16.68 -5.24
C GLU A 488 -19.36 17.38 -4.99
N ASP A 489 -18.38 16.65 -4.44
CA ASP A 489 -17.01 17.13 -4.23
C ASP A 489 -16.33 17.52 -5.56
N SER A 490 -16.46 16.69 -6.60
CA SER A 490 -15.92 16.98 -7.93
C SER A 490 -16.59 18.21 -8.56
N GLU A 491 -17.92 18.33 -8.50
CA GLU A 491 -18.64 19.51 -8.98
C GLU A 491 -18.23 20.78 -8.24
N SER A 492 -17.98 20.71 -6.92
CA SER A 492 -17.53 21.86 -6.14
C SER A 492 -16.16 22.37 -6.61
N LYS A 493 -15.25 21.43 -6.94
CA LYS A 493 -13.90 21.72 -7.44
C LYS A 493 -13.92 22.20 -8.89
N GLU A 494 -14.80 21.67 -9.74
CA GLU A 494 -15.02 22.17 -11.10
C GLU A 494 -15.45 23.65 -11.07
N LYS A 495 -16.38 24.00 -10.15
CA LYS A 495 -16.84 25.38 -9.94
C LYS A 495 -15.74 26.28 -9.35
N GLU A 496 -14.92 25.77 -8.43
CA GLU A 496 -13.75 26.50 -7.91
C GLU A 496 -12.70 26.77 -9.01
N ILE A 497 -12.37 25.76 -9.81
CA ILE A 497 -11.45 25.86 -10.96
C ILE A 497 -11.96 26.89 -11.97
N GLU A 498 -13.26 26.89 -12.28
CA GLU A 498 -13.85 27.86 -13.21
C GLU A 498 -13.83 29.29 -12.64
N ASN A 499 -14.11 29.48 -11.35
CA ASN A 499 -13.95 30.78 -10.69
C ASN A 499 -12.49 31.27 -10.74
N LEU A 500 -11.52 30.38 -10.55
CA LEU A 500 -10.09 30.71 -10.64
C LEU A 500 -9.67 31.07 -12.07
N LYS A 501 -10.15 30.36 -13.11
CA LYS A 501 -9.93 30.74 -14.52
C LYS A 501 -10.44 32.15 -14.81
N ASN A 502 -11.66 32.47 -14.37
CA ASN A 502 -12.27 33.78 -14.57
C ASN A 502 -11.47 34.89 -13.88
N LEU A 503 -10.96 34.64 -12.66
CA LEU A 503 -10.11 35.59 -11.93
C LEU A 503 -8.74 35.78 -12.61
N VAL A 504 -8.13 34.71 -13.14
CA VAL A 504 -6.89 34.79 -13.94
C VAL A 504 -7.12 35.62 -15.20
N ALA A 505 -8.19 35.37 -15.95
CA ALA A 505 -8.54 36.14 -17.15
C ALA A 505 -8.79 37.64 -16.82
N GLU A 506 -9.38 37.95 -15.66
CA GLU A 506 -9.52 39.34 -15.21
C GLU A 506 -8.16 40.00 -14.92
N PHE A 507 -7.25 39.28 -14.24
CA PHE A 507 -5.90 39.78 -13.98
C PHE A 507 -5.09 39.97 -15.28
N GLU A 508 -5.16 39.03 -16.22
CA GLU A 508 -4.53 39.14 -17.54
C GLU A 508 -5.07 40.36 -18.32
N ALA A 509 -6.39 40.59 -18.31
CA ALA A 509 -7.01 41.74 -18.95
C ALA A 509 -6.59 43.08 -18.30
N ARG A 510 -6.48 43.14 -16.97
CA ARG A 510 -5.97 44.31 -16.23
C ARG A 510 -4.50 44.58 -16.57
N LEU A 511 -3.65 43.55 -16.51
CA LEU A 511 -2.21 43.64 -16.72
C LEU A 511 -1.88 44.02 -18.17
N LYS A 512 -2.63 43.50 -19.15
CA LYS A 512 -2.57 43.96 -20.53
C LYS A 512 -2.92 45.45 -20.65
N LYS A 513 -4.05 45.89 -20.09
CA LYS A 513 -4.47 47.30 -20.15
C LYS A 513 -3.46 48.25 -19.50
N GLU A 514 -2.82 47.83 -18.42
CA GLU A 514 -1.75 48.57 -17.74
C GLU A 514 -0.48 48.64 -18.60
N THR A 515 -0.14 47.55 -19.31
CA THR A 515 0.96 47.51 -20.29
C THR A 515 0.69 48.45 -21.47
N ASP A 516 -0.48 48.31 -22.12
CA ASP A 516 -0.92 49.16 -23.24
C ASP A 516 -0.90 50.66 -22.84
N SER A 517 -1.28 50.98 -21.60
CA SER A 517 -1.24 52.35 -21.06
C SER A 517 0.18 52.85 -20.80
N ASN A 518 1.09 51.99 -20.34
CA ASN A 518 2.48 52.34 -20.06
C ASN A 518 3.28 52.56 -21.36
N ASP A 519 3.00 51.77 -22.40
CA ASP A 519 3.57 51.97 -23.74
C ASP A 519 3.11 53.29 -24.36
N SER A 520 1.83 53.66 -24.22
CA SER A 520 1.33 54.99 -24.64
C SER A 520 2.07 56.14 -23.94
N ILE A 521 2.28 56.04 -22.62
CA ILE A 521 3.02 57.05 -21.84
C ILE A 521 4.49 57.13 -22.30
N SER A 522 5.12 55.98 -22.57
CA SER A 522 6.48 55.87 -23.08
C SER A 522 6.65 56.47 -24.49
N GLU A 523 5.65 56.32 -25.35
CA GLU A 523 5.66 56.92 -26.69
C GLU A 523 5.47 58.44 -26.65
N ASP A 524 4.58 58.96 -25.79
CA ASP A 524 4.37 60.40 -25.64
C ASP A 524 5.56 61.10 -24.98
N LEU A 525 6.19 60.48 -23.97
CA LEU A 525 7.43 60.98 -23.38
C LEU A 525 8.57 61.05 -24.42
N ARG A 526 8.60 60.09 -25.37
CA ARG A 526 9.56 60.08 -26.49
C ARG A 526 9.28 61.21 -27.50
N LYS A 527 8.01 61.53 -27.76
CA LYS A 527 7.61 62.69 -28.59
C LYS A 527 8.03 64.01 -27.93
N GLU A 528 7.80 64.17 -26.63
CA GLU A 528 8.22 65.37 -25.90
C GLU A 528 9.74 65.52 -25.89
N MET A 529 10.50 64.45 -25.60
CA MET A 529 11.98 64.49 -25.63
C MET A 529 12.50 64.98 -26.99
N LYS A 530 11.92 64.50 -28.09
CA LYS A 530 12.30 64.95 -29.44
C LYS A 530 11.97 66.43 -29.66
N LEU A 531 10.78 66.87 -29.28
CA LEU A 531 10.37 68.27 -29.36
C LEU A 531 11.32 69.20 -28.57
N LYS A 532 11.82 68.77 -27.40
CA LYS A 532 12.80 69.52 -26.61
C LYS A 532 14.20 69.53 -27.26
N SER A 533 14.60 68.46 -27.94
CA SER A 533 15.85 68.43 -28.72
C SER A 533 15.78 69.41 -29.90
N ASP A 534 14.71 69.32 -30.70
CA ASP A 534 14.51 70.19 -31.87
C ASP A 534 14.45 71.68 -31.47
N GLU A 535 13.97 72.00 -30.26
CA GLU A 535 13.96 73.35 -29.69
C GLU A 535 15.35 73.80 -29.22
N LEU A 536 16.14 72.90 -28.62
CA LEU A 536 17.51 73.19 -28.18
C LEU A 536 18.42 73.50 -29.38
N ASP A 537 18.30 72.75 -30.46
CA ASP A 537 19.05 72.97 -31.70
C ASP A 537 18.70 74.32 -32.35
N ARG A 538 17.42 74.72 -32.32
CA ARG A 538 16.98 76.08 -32.73
C ARG A 538 17.64 77.17 -31.88
N VAL A 539 17.74 76.98 -30.56
CA VAL A 539 18.37 77.94 -29.65
C VAL A 539 19.89 78.02 -29.87
N MET A 540 20.59 76.91 -30.11
CA MET A 540 22.03 76.92 -30.44
C MET A 540 22.31 77.66 -31.76
N LEU A 541 21.47 77.45 -32.78
CA LEU A 541 21.57 78.18 -34.05
C LEU A 541 21.39 79.69 -33.86
N ALA A 542 20.37 80.11 -33.10
CA ALA A 542 20.12 81.52 -32.80
C ALA A 542 21.27 82.16 -31.99
N GLN A 543 21.80 81.44 -30.98
CA GLN A 543 22.96 81.88 -30.19
C GLN A 543 24.21 82.08 -31.07
N THR A 544 24.44 81.16 -32.01
CA THR A 544 25.58 81.22 -32.94
C THR A 544 25.47 82.43 -33.89
N GLN A 545 24.27 82.71 -34.42
CA GLN A 545 24.02 83.88 -35.26
C GLN A 545 24.21 85.20 -34.50
N LEU A 546 23.73 85.28 -33.24
CA LEU A 546 23.94 86.45 -32.37
C LEU A 546 25.41 86.68 -32.05
N MET A 547 26.19 85.63 -31.79
CA MET A 547 27.63 85.71 -31.60
C MET A 547 28.35 86.25 -32.85
N GLN A 548 27.92 85.81 -34.04
CA GLN A 548 28.49 86.24 -35.31
C GLN A 548 28.18 87.72 -35.62
N GLN A 549 26.96 88.19 -35.33
CA GLN A 549 26.59 89.61 -35.41
C GLN A 549 27.32 90.47 -34.38
N PHE A 550 27.53 89.96 -33.15
CA PHE A 550 28.30 90.66 -32.12
C PHE A 550 29.76 90.88 -32.56
N ASN A 551 30.41 89.84 -33.09
CA ASN A 551 31.79 89.93 -33.59
C ASN A 551 31.90 90.94 -34.75
N GLN A 552 31.00 90.91 -35.73
CA GLN A 552 30.94 91.90 -36.81
C GLN A 552 30.75 93.34 -36.28
N SER A 553 29.91 93.51 -35.26
CA SER A 553 29.69 94.81 -34.61
C SER A 553 30.93 95.28 -33.85
N GLN A 554 31.70 94.34 -33.26
CA GLN A 554 32.97 94.61 -32.58
C GLN A 554 34.07 95.02 -33.57
N GLU A 555 34.19 94.33 -34.71
CA GLU A 555 35.10 94.66 -35.81
C GLU A 555 34.81 96.04 -36.41
N GLN A 556 33.54 96.39 -36.60
CA GLN A 556 33.17 97.75 -37.02
C GLN A 556 33.52 98.81 -35.96
N ASN A 557 33.38 98.48 -34.68
CA ASN A 557 33.73 99.41 -33.60
C ASN A 557 35.25 99.65 -33.50
N THR A 558 36.07 98.60 -33.63
CA THR A 558 37.54 98.75 -33.66
C THR A 558 38.02 99.48 -34.92
N PHE A 559 37.41 99.23 -36.08
CA PHE A 559 37.68 99.99 -37.30
C PHE A 559 37.34 101.48 -37.15
N LEU A 560 36.21 101.81 -36.53
CA LEU A 560 35.82 103.20 -36.25
C LEU A 560 36.75 103.87 -35.23
N GLN A 561 37.18 103.15 -34.18
CA GLN A 561 38.16 103.66 -33.21
C GLN A 561 39.52 103.94 -33.87
N GLU A 562 40.00 103.04 -34.73
CA GLU A 562 41.23 103.23 -35.53
C GLU A 562 41.10 104.40 -36.52
N THR A 563 39.93 104.59 -37.13
CA THR A 563 39.65 105.73 -38.02
C THR A 563 39.68 107.05 -37.24
N VAL A 564 39.00 107.12 -36.08
CA VAL A 564 39.00 108.30 -35.20
C VAL A 564 40.41 108.59 -34.65
N ARG A 565 41.20 107.56 -34.34
CA ARG A 565 42.60 107.72 -33.91
C ARG A 565 43.43 108.45 -34.96
N ARG A 566 43.35 108.04 -36.24
CA ARG A 566 44.05 108.71 -37.35
C ARG A 566 43.53 110.12 -37.61
N GLU A 567 42.21 110.33 -37.62
CA GLU A 567 41.59 111.66 -37.71
C GLU A 567 41.97 112.60 -36.54
N CYS A 568 42.38 112.06 -35.39
CA CYS A 568 42.95 112.83 -34.28
C CYS A 568 44.45 113.11 -34.46
N GLU A 569 45.21 112.16 -34.99
CA GLU A 569 46.65 112.31 -35.30
C GLU A 569 46.87 113.31 -36.45
N GLU A 570 46.14 113.18 -37.57
CA GLU A 570 46.17 114.13 -38.68
C GLU A 570 45.72 115.54 -38.24
N ARG A 571 44.72 115.64 -37.34
CA ARG A 571 44.34 116.94 -36.74
C ARG A 571 45.41 117.49 -35.80
N PHE A 572 46.17 116.65 -35.11
CA PHE A 572 47.26 117.08 -34.24
C PHE A 572 48.40 117.66 -35.09
N GLU A 573 48.85 116.93 -36.12
CA GLU A 573 49.85 117.39 -37.09
C GLU A 573 49.42 118.68 -37.81
N LEU A 574 48.16 118.77 -38.26
CA LEU A 574 47.61 120.00 -38.86
C LEU A 574 47.55 121.18 -37.88
N THR A 575 47.30 120.92 -36.59
CA THR A 575 47.28 121.95 -35.54
C THR A 575 48.69 122.43 -35.20
N GLU A 576 49.67 121.53 -35.20
CA GLU A 576 51.10 121.84 -35.02
C GLU A 576 51.66 122.62 -36.22
N ALA A 577 51.33 122.23 -37.46
CA ALA A 577 51.66 123.01 -38.65
C ALA A 577 51.03 124.42 -38.60
N LEU A 578 49.79 124.54 -38.10
CA LEU A 578 49.11 125.83 -37.91
C LEU A 578 49.70 126.69 -36.79
N SER A 579 50.33 126.11 -35.76
CA SER A 579 51.05 126.89 -34.74
C SER A 579 52.37 127.42 -35.30
N GLN A 580 53.15 126.59 -36.00
CA GLN A 580 54.41 126.99 -36.65
C GLN A 580 54.18 128.08 -37.72
N ALA A 581 53.12 127.95 -38.52
CA ALA A 581 52.72 128.98 -39.49
C ALA A 581 52.25 130.30 -38.83
N ARG A 582 51.73 130.25 -37.59
CA ARG A 582 51.36 131.45 -36.81
C ARG A 582 52.58 132.16 -36.21
N GLU A 583 53.59 131.42 -35.75
CA GLU A 583 54.84 132.04 -35.28
C GLU A 583 55.58 132.75 -36.44
N GLN A 584 55.67 132.12 -37.61
CA GLN A 584 56.28 132.75 -38.80
C GLN A 584 55.51 133.99 -39.32
N LEU A 585 54.23 134.12 -39.00
CA LEU A 585 53.43 135.32 -39.34
C LEU A 585 53.53 136.45 -38.30
N LEU A 586 54.08 136.20 -37.11
CA LEU A 586 54.16 137.20 -36.03
C LEU A 586 55.34 138.17 -36.16
N GLU A 587 56.42 137.81 -36.87
CA GLU A 587 57.57 138.71 -37.06
C GLU A 587 57.30 139.83 -38.09
N LEU A 588 56.29 139.68 -38.97
CA LEU A 588 56.14 140.51 -40.17
C LEU A 588 55.00 141.56 -40.16
N ARG A 589 54.43 141.92 -38.99
CA ARG A 589 53.48 143.06 -38.94
C ARG A 589 53.44 143.89 -37.64
N LYS A 590 54.50 144.66 -37.39
CA LYS A 590 54.38 145.91 -36.59
C LYS A 590 53.81 147.03 -37.46
N LEU A 591 52.53 147.38 -37.30
CA LEU A 591 51.91 148.72 -37.52
C LEU A 591 50.38 148.62 -37.50
N SER A 592 49.71 149.63 -36.92
CA SER A 592 48.25 149.74 -36.65
C SER A 592 47.67 148.70 -35.67
N GLY A 593 46.66 148.99 -34.84
CA GLY A 593 46.07 150.29 -34.46
C GLY A 593 44.54 150.27 -34.28
N SER A 594 44.05 150.77 -33.14
CA SER A 594 42.61 150.90 -32.75
C SER A 594 41.90 149.58 -32.39
N LEU A 595 41.05 149.42 -31.35
CA LEU A 595 39.99 150.24 -30.69
C LEU A 595 38.58 150.11 -31.37
N PRO A 596 37.43 150.30 -30.67
CA PRO A 596 36.79 149.21 -29.88
C PRO A 596 35.23 149.20 -29.94
N LEU A 597 34.56 148.39 -29.09
CA LEU A 597 33.10 148.40 -28.78
C LEU A 597 32.18 148.02 -29.97
N SER A 598 30.94 147.52 -29.82
CA SER A 598 29.93 147.72 -28.77
C SER A 598 28.89 146.57 -28.70
N ARG A 599 27.93 146.69 -27.77
CA ARG A 599 26.85 145.74 -27.41
C ARG A 599 25.75 145.58 -28.47
N CYS A 600 25.16 144.38 -28.51
CA CYS A 600 23.70 144.11 -28.56
C CYS A 600 23.44 142.65 -28.09
N SER A 601 22.22 142.18 -27.80
CA SER A 601 21.26 142.62 -26.76
C SER A 601 20.07 141.64 -26.70
N LEU A 602 19.55 141.34 -25.49
CA LEU A 602 18.32 140.56 -25.24
C LEU A 602 18.38 139.07 -25.72
N ASN A 603 17.49 138.14 -25.33
CA ASN A 603 16.24 138.26 -24.57
C ASN A 603 16.01 137.09 -23.57
N GLN A 604 14.85 137.05 -22.91
CA GLN A 604 14.56 136.27 -21.70
C GLN A 604 13.35 135.30 -21.86
N GLY A 605 13.32 134.20 -21.09
CA GLY A 605 12.19 133.26 -20.95
C GLY A 605 12.33 131.94 -21.75
N SER A 606 11.69 130.79 -21.48
CA SER A 606 10.87 130.20 -20.38
C SER A 606 9.58 129.50 -20.93
N LEU A 607 9.20 128.37 -20.32
CA LEU A 607 7.94 127.60 -20.44
C LEU A 607 7.60 126.75 -21.71
N THR A 608 7.42 125.45 -21.45
CA THR A 608 6.32 124.54 -21.88
C THR A 608 6.05 124.10 -23.35
N SER A 609 5.99 122.76 -23.48
CA SER A 609 4.90 121.96 -24.09
C SER A 609 4.60 121.95 -25.61
N SER A 610 4.98 120.82 -26.23
CA SER A 610 4.06 119.74 -26.68
C SER A 610 3.08 119.93 -27.87
N ALA A 611 2.93 118.83 -28.64
CA ALA A 611 1.91 118.55 -29.68
C ALA A 611 1.96 119.41 -30.97
N ALA A 612 1.63 118.94 -32.17
CA ALA A 612 1.47 117.59 -32.77
C ALA A 612 1.55 117.76 -34.34
N VAL A 613 0.93 117.06 -35.31
CA VAL A 613 -0.12 116.02 -35.36
C VAL A 613 -0.16 115.33 -36.76
N VAL A 614 -0.25 113.99 -36.84
CA VAL A 614 -0.86 113.20 -37.97
C VAL A 614 -0.14 113.29 -39.35
N SER A 615 -0.23 112.39 -40.35
CA SER A 615 -1.05 111.18 -40.70
C SER A 615 -0.13 110.17 -41.43
N SER A 616 -0.46 108.89 -41.73
CA SER A 616 -1.49 107.87 -41.39
C SER A 616 -0.97 106.54 -42.01
N ARG A 617 -1.63 105.43 -42.36
CA ARG A 617 -2.98 104.78 -42.38
C ARG A 617 -2.67 103.27 -42.54
N GLY A 618 -3.42 102.26 -42.09
CA GLY A 618 -4.71 102.10 -41.39
C GLY A 618 -4.96 100.57 -41.28
N GLU A 619 -6.13 100.02 -40.95
CA GLU A 619 -7.44 100.58 -40.59
C GLU A 619 -8.18 99.61 -39.63
N ARG A 620 -8.97 100.17 -38.68
CA ARG A 620 -10.29 99.66 -38.18
C ARG A 620 -10.34 98.25 -37.50
N SER A 621 -11.26 97.87 -36.60
CA SER A 621 -12.43 98.45 -35.88
C SER A 621 -12.94 97.40 -34.84
N LEU A 622 -13.71 97.66 -33.77
CA LEU A 622 -14.25 98.87 -33.11
C LEU A 622 -14.72 98.56 -31.65
N ALA A 623 -14.74 99.58 -30.78
CA ALA A 623 -15.72 99.88 -29.71
C ALA A 623 -16.26 98.80 -28.69
N ARG A 624 -15.97 99.05 -27.39
CA ARG A 624 -16.93 99.52 -26.34
C ARG A 624 -17.60 98.53 -25.31
N LEU A 625 -17.40 98.88 -24.01
CA LEU A 625 -18.20 98.65 -22.75
C LEU A 625 -18.11 97.33 -21.92
N ASN A 626 -17.77 97.52 -20.62
CA ASN A 626 -18.26 96.84 -19.39
C ASN A 626 -17.87 95.37 -19.08
N SER A 627 -17.67 94.91 -17.81
CA SER A 627 -17.69 95.54 -16.46
C SER A 627 -16.93 94.68 -15.40
N GLY A 628 -16.50 95.27 -14.26
CA GLY A 628 -15.95 94.60 -13.05
C GLY A 628 -14.43 94.30 -13.09
N LYS A 629 -13.55 94.65 -12.14
CA LYS A 629 -13.51 94.64 -10.64
C LYS A 629 -13.73 93.23 -10.01
N GLY A 630 -12.84 92.67 -9.18
CA GLY A 630 -11.43 93.01 -8.90
C GLY A 630 -10.88 92.53 -7.52
N ILE A 631 -9.57 92.27 -7.45
CA ILE A 631 -8.66 92.38 -6.27
C ILE A 631 -8.87 91.44 -5.03
N LYS A 632 -7.85 90.59 -4.80
CA LYS A 632 -7.32 89.98 -3.53
C LYS A 632 -8.01 88.78 -2.82
N ILE A 633 -7.15 87.78 -2.57
CA ILE A 633 -7.02 86.83 -1.44
C ILE A 633 -7.47 87.45 -0.08
N PRO A 634 -8.28 86.78 0.78
CA PRO A 634 -7.76 85.69 1.66
C PRO A 634 -8.71 84.57 2.16
N SER A 635 -8.07 83.52 2.70
CA SER A 635 -8.46 82.61 3.82
C SER A 635 -9.91 82.12 4.08
N LEU A 636 -10.01 80.79 4.22
CA LEU A 636 -10.86 79.99 5.14
C LEU A 636 -12.38 79.79 4.88
N HIS A 637 -12.75 78.49 4.92
CA HIS A 637 -14.07 77.86 5.12
C HIS A 637 -15.22 78.14 4.09
N GLY A 638 -16.04 77.13 3.71
CA GLY A 638 -15.90 75.68 3.94
C GLY A 638 -17.15 74.83 3.64
N VAL A 639 -17.03 73.53 3.98
CA VAL A 639 -18.10 72.56 4.35
C VAL A 639 -19.06 72.01 3.26
N SER A 640 -18.90 70.71 2.98
CA SER A 640 -19.94 69.67 3.01
C SER A 640 -19.24 68.31 3.16
N LYS A 641 -19.33 67.63 4.31
CA LYS A 641 -20.27 66.55 4.66
C LYS A 641 -20.16 65.30 3.75
N PRO A 642 -20.26 64.06 4.29
CA PRO A 642 -21.03 63.69 5.48
C PRO A 642 -20.21 63.30 6.73
N THR A 643 -20.94 63.21 7.84
CA THR A 643 -20.53 62.57 9.12
C THR A 643 -21.67 61.64 9.52
N THR A 644 -21.35 60.46 10.07
CA THR A 644 -21.99 59.74 11.20
C THR A 644 -22.03 58.21 11.02
N ALA A 645 -21.25 57.50 11.82
CA ALA A 645 -21.62 56.23 12.47
C ALA A 645 -20.95 56.22 13.88
N PRO A 646 -21.55 55.63 14.93
CA PRO A 646 -21.34 56.12 16.30
C PRO A 646 -20.57 55.18 17.25
N THR A 647 -20.24 55.71 18.43
CA THR A 647 -19.73 54.98 19.61
C THR A 647 -20.90 54.55 20.54
N SER A 648 -20.69 53.53 21.39
CA SER A 648 -21.66 52.98 22.37
C SER A 648 -22.75 52.10 21.72
N VAL A 649 -23.35 51.07 22.35
CA VAL A 649 -23.77 50.89 23.75
C VAL A 649 -23.74 49.40 24.20
N GLN A 650 -23.08 49.08 25.33
CA GLN A 650 -23.26 47.89 26.22
C GLN A 650 -23.15 46.46 25.60
N PRO A 651 -22.86 45.39 26.40
CA PRO A 651 -23.75 44.85 27.44
C PRO A 651 -23.31 45.14 28.89
N LYS A 652 -24.23 45.04 29.85
CA LYS A 652 -23.96 45.34 31.27
C LYS A 652 -24.58 44.29 32.20
N ARG A 653 -23.71 43.48 32.83
CA ARG A 653 -24.04 42.50 33.92
C ARG A 653 -24.94 41.34 33.44
N VAL A 654 -25.12 40.22 34.13
CA VAL A 654 -25.00 39.81 35.56
C VAL A 654 -24.38 38.39 35.57
N SER A 655 -23.56 37.88 36.48
CA SER A 655 -22.76 38.28 37.66
C SER A 655 -22.18 36.97 38.24
N SER A 656 -21.10 37.02 39.05
CA SER A 656 -20.66 35.96 40.01
C SER A 656 -20.31 34.55 39.47
N SER A 657 -19.29 33.83 39.96
CA SER A 657 -18.28 34.05 41.03
C SER A 657 -17.11 33.06 40.83
N GLY A 658 -15.88 33.31 41.27
CA GLY A 658 -15.32 34.46 42.01
C GLY A 658 -13.78 34.35 42.19
N LEU A 659 -13.18 35.39 42.75
CA LEU A 659 -11.78 35.48 43.23
C LEU A 659 -11.74 35.16 44.76
N PRO A 660 -10.58 35.05 45.47
CA PRO A 660 -9.22 35.52 45.18
C PRO A 660 -8.11 34.45 45.44
N THR A 661 -6.79 34.69 45.57
CA THR A 661 -5.94 35.91 45.63
C THR A 661 -4.52 35.61 45.10
N PHE A 662 -3.79 36.64 44.64
CA PHE A 662 -2.32 36.62 44.64
C PHE A 662 -1.78 36.75 46.08
N PRO A 663 -0.52 36.37 46.33
CA PRO A 663 0.47 37.44 46.51
C PRO A 663 1.72 37.27 45.64
N GLN A 664 2.28 38.41 45.23
CA GLN A 664 3.64 38.49 44.67
C GLN A 664 4.66 38.42 45.82
N PRO A 665 5.90 37.97 45.55
CA PRO A 665 6.99 38.94 45.67
C PRO A 665 8.03 38.85 44.54
N HIS A 666 8.89 39.87 44.46
CA HIS A 666 10.01 39.98 43.53
C HIS A 666 11.23 39.09 43.92
N PRO A 667 12.20 38.84 43.01
CA PRO A 667 13.03 37.63 43.06
C PRO A 667 14.40 37.78 43.76
N PRO A 668 14.96 36.67 44.28
CA PRO A 668 16.39 36.55 44.58
C PRO A 668 17.20 36.06 43.37
N ARG A 669 18.51 36.37 43.35
CA ARG A 669 19.48 35.87 42.36
C ARG A 669 19.67 34.34 42.44
N GLY A 670 19.96 33.73 41.29
CA GLY A 670 19.94 32.28 41.12
C GLY A 670 21.02 31.45 41.84
N ARG A 671 20.69 30.17 41.98
CA ARG A 671 21.63 29.03 41.97
C ARG A 671 20.96 27.85 41.28
N ALA A 672 21.74 26.96 40.68
CA ALA A 672 21.22 25.81 39.93
C ALA A 672 20.63 24.73 40.85
N SER A 673 19.48 24.17 40.48
CA SER A 673 18.86 23.01 41.12
C SER A 673 19.31 21.69 40.46
N SER A 674 19.30 20.60 41.25
CA SER A 674 19.97 19.34 40.89
C SER A 674 19.11 18.36 40.09
N VAL A 675 19.75 17.63 39.17
CA VAL A 675 19.16 16.59 38.29
C VAL A 675 18.57 15.38 39.06
N ASN A 676 18.78 15.30 40.38
CA ASN A 676 18.34 14.15 41.18
C ASN A 676 16.81 14.10 41.47
N GLU A 677 16.09 15.23 41.51
CA GLU A 677 14.66 15.23 41.86
C GLU A 677 13.77 14.63 40.76
N THR A 678 14.05 14.93 39.48
CA THR A 678 13.36 14.32 38.33
C THR A 678 13.59 12.82 38.28
N ARG A 679 14.79 12.36 38.65
CA ARG A 679 15.12 10.93 38.73
C ARG A 679 14.31 10.20 39.81
N GLN A 680 14.11 10.82 40.98
CA GLN A 680 13.26 10.24 42.04
C GLN A 680 11.77 10.17 41.63
N ARG A 681 11.23 11.20 40.95
CA ARG A 681 9.84 11.16 40.44
C ARG A 681 9.61 10.03 39.44
N LEU A 682 10.55 9.79 38.52
CA LEU A 682 10.47 8.66 37.58
C LEU A 682 10.50 7.29 38.29
N THR A 683 11.38 7.11 39.29
CA THR A 683 11.44 5.87 40.08
C THR A 683 10.14 5.61 40.85
N ALA A 684 9.49 6.65 41.38
CA ALA A 684 8.20 6.52 42.07
C ALA A 684 7.06 6.11 41.12
N ILE A 685 7.05 6.62 39.89
CA ILE A 685 6.07 6.24 38.84
C ILE A 685 6.27 4.78 38.41
N LEU A 686 7.51 4.35 38.22
CA LEU A 686 7.82 2.96 37.88
C LEU A 686 7.43 1.98 38.99
N ARG A 687 7.68 2.32 40.27
CA ARG A 687 7.23 1.51 41.41
C ARG A 687 5.70 1.34 41.48
N ARG A 688 4.91 2.32 41.02
CA ARG A 688 3.44 2.18 40.96
C ARG A 688 2.96 1.25 39.84
N ARG A 689 3.75 0.99 38.78
CA ARG A 689 3.36 0.08 37.69
C ARG A 689 3.71 -1.39 37.95
N LEU A 690 4.66 -1.71 38.84
CA LEU A 690 4.99 -3.10 39.17
C LEU A 690 4.06 -3.75 40.22
N ASN A 691 3.22 -2.97 40.91
CA ASN A 691 2.27 -3.49 41.91
C ASN A 691 0.85 -3.69 41.33
N GLN A 692 0.73 -3.89 40.01
CA GLN A 692 -0.51 -4.22 39.31
C GLN A 692 -0.24 -5.27 38.20
N GLN A 693 0.26 -6.43 38.63
CA GLN A 693 0.11 -7.72 37.96
C GLN A 693 -0.66 -8.65 38.90
#